data_AF-A0A7V8V7N7-F1
#
_entry.id   AF-A0A7V8V7N7-F1
#
_cell.length_a   1.000
_cell.length_b   1.000
_cell.length_c   1.000
_cell.angle_alpha   90.00
_cell.angle_beta   90.00
_cell.angle_gamma   90.00
#
_symmetry.space_group_name_H-M   'P 1'
#
loop_
_entity.id
_entity.type
_entity.pdbx_description
1 polymer ?
#
loop_
_entity_poly.entity_id
_entity_poly.type
_entity_poly.pdbx_seq_one_letter_code
_entity_poly.pdbx_strand_id
1 'polypeptide(L)'
;MAFSSDASLFNLTTVVLQGRTLTRFPSFTTTAIVVLLSGLFISSIHAAPNEEQRMQLRALKLDIRKTSNFLKQGLIAESVQLVRDIQSRMEKLGTAGDAEVTQELQNLAESLAVSHGHLELEGYTLKPLTASAMAAAPAMMANEPGLPGTPAPEAAPLPTTFPTANISFTKHVTPILIARCGNCHVTGSRGGFNANTFEALMRGPAAGTVIFPGDDIGSRLIETIESGDMPRGGGSVRPPELTALKTWIKEGAKYDGLDPKAPINQAGASANPAAMMQLEVSAATGNEQVSFGLDVAGVLANRCVSCHSGNNPPGGLGMDSFARFIRGGDSGAPFVPGKPEDSMVVRLIKATGNGRMPRNGPPLTGEQITKIETWIREGGKFDGDSPNDNSMQRTNQIALAKKATHEQLAAMRAESSKQMWDLGMPNVQSAKVDSPNFLAYGTMGEATLQEHVAEADKAADKVRTILKIPASAPLVKGKMTLYLFQKRYDYAEFGNMIERRDLPADWKGHYRYNVTDAYGSIQVPTEDEYDLNVLLGQIIASNHVASQGNGTVPEWFAEGVGRVVASRMSKKDPRVVAWDNQIESALGSMSKPDDFVMNRLSPEQASVVSYAFLKAIMGRGNSYDAMMNSLRNGANFDQAFQSAFNMTPSQLAAAWVASGAR
;
A
#
# COMPACT_ATOMS: atom_id res chain seq x y z
N MET A 1 -36.85 -5.58 41.74
CA MET A 1 -37.02 -7.05 41.70
C MET A 1 -38.27 -7.37 40.91
N ALA A 2 -38.17 -8.38 40.03
CA ALA A 2 -39.24 -9.19 39.42
C ALA A 2 -40.29 -8.53 38.48
N PHE A 3 -40.08 -8.76 37.18
CA PHE A 3 -40.98 -9.42 36.20
C PHE A 3 -42.46 -9.64 36.56
N SER A 4 -43.37 -9.37 35.61
CA SER A 4 -43.93 -10.35 34.64
C SER A 4 -45.25 -9.82 34.04
N SER A 5 -45.31 -9.61 32.72
CA SER A 5 -46.18 -10.35 31.77
C SER A 5 -47.59 -10.71 32.25
N ASP A 6 -48.63 -10.27 31.53
CA ASP A 6 -49.47 -11.24 30.81
C ASP A 6 -50.39 -10.62 29.76
N ALA A 7 -50.68 -11.45 28.75
CA ALA A 7 -51.44 -11.17 27.54
C ALA A 7 -52.88 -11.65 27.64
N SER A 8 -53.80 -11.01 26.89
CA SER A 8 -55.06 -11.53 26.28
C SER A 8 -55.93 -10.30 25.92
N LEU A 9 -56.80 -10.21 24.90
CA LEU A 9 -57.26 -10.96 23.71
C LEU A 9 -58.60 -10.26 23.33
N PHE A 10 -59.08 -10.36 22.08
CA PHE A 10 -60.41 -9.95 21.57
C PHE A 10 -60.68 -8.43 21.42
N ASN A 11 -61.35 -7.88 20.39
CA ASN A 11 -62.37 -8.41 19.49
C ASN A 11 -62.44 -7.67 18.13
N LEU A 12 -62.78 -8.46 17.10
CA LEU A 12 -63.48 -8.22 15.82
C LEU A 12 -64.05 -6.82 15.49
N THR A 13 -63.81 -6.33 14.25
CA THR A 13 -64.90 -5.85 13.36
C THR A 13 -64.52 -5.94 11.87
N THR A 14 -65.48 -6.42 11.09
CA THR A 14 -65.50 -6.78 9.67
C THR A 14 -65.82 -5.59 8.75
N VAL A 15 -65.17 -5.47 7.58
CA VAL A 15 -65.81 -4.94 6.34
C VAL A 15 -65.35 -5.76 5.13
N VAL A 16 -66.36 -6.22 4.38
CA VAL A 16 -66.35 -7.06 3.17
C VAL A 16 -66.41 -6.16 1.92
N LEU A 17 -65.82 -6.59 0.80
CA LEU A 17 -66.49 -6.72 -0.52
C LEU A 17 -65.51 -7.13 -1.66
N GLN A 18 -65.76 -8.36 -2.17
CA GLN A 18 -65.85 -8.79 -3.59
C GLN A 18 -64.79 -8.33 -4.62
N GLY A 19 -64.22 -9.17 -5.50
CA GLY A 19 -64.46 -10.57 -5.85
C GLY A 19 -63.99 -10.86 -7.29
N ARG A 20 -63.94 -12.16 -7.65
CA ARG A 20 -63.80 -12.82 -8.98
C ARG A 20 -62.40 -13.02 -9.59
N THR A 21 -62.00 -14.19 -10.12
CA THR A 21 -62.50 -15.60 -10.09
C THR A 21 -61.41 -16.52 -10.66
N LEU A 22 -61.34 -17.74 -10.14
CA LEU A 22 -60.57 -18.90 -10.61
C LEU A 22 -61.23 -19.57 -11.83
N THR A 23 -60.43 -20.28 -12.65
CA THR A 23 -60.89 -21.49 -13.37
C THR A 23 -59.79 -22.56 -13.44
N ARG A 24 -60.22 -23.83 -13.34
CA ARG A 24 -59.46 -25.08 -13.13
C ARG A 24 -59.71 -26.06 -14.30
N PHE A 25 -58.67 -26.84 -14.67
CA PHE A 25 -58.65 -28.24 -15.22
C PHE A 25 -59.30 -28.54 -16.60
N PRO A 26 -58.95 -29.65 -17.33
CA PRO A 26 -58.53 -30.98 -16.83
C PRO A 26 -57.44 -31.76 -17.63
N SER A 27 -57.19 -32.98 -17.15
CA SER A 27 -56.27 -34.05 -17.53
C SER A 27 -56.72 -34.91 -18.73
N PHE A 28 -55.76 -35.52 -19.47
CA PHE A 28 -55.94 -36.74 -20.26
C PHE A 28 -54.64 -37.57 -20.36
N THR A 29 -54.81 -38.89 -20.26
CA THR A 29 -53.82 -39.98 -20.38
C THR A 29 -53.89 -40.62 -21.77
N THR A 30 -52.76 -40.92 -22.44
CA THR A 30 -52.58 -42.14 -23.28
C THR A 30 -51.10 -42.40 -23.59
N THR A 31 -50.79 -43.68 -23.82
CA THR A 31 -49.49 -44.38 -23.75
C THR A 31 -48.81 -44.56 -25.12
N ALA A 32 -47.47 -44.76 -25.07
CA ALA A 32 -46.58 -45.53 -25.98
C ALA A 32 -45.95 -44.84 -27.22
N ILE A 33 -44.60 -44.77 -27.29
CA ILE A 33 -43.71 -45.76 -27.95
C ILE A 33 -42.23 -45.40 -27.68
N VAL A 34 -41.45 -46.46 -27.50
CA VAL A 34 -40.01 -46.59 -27.20
C VAL A 34 -39.12 -46.25 -28.40
N VAL A 35 -38.02 -45.50 -28.18
CA VAL A 35 -36.70 -45.75 -28.82
C VAL A 35 -35.58 -45.43 -27.81
N LEU A 36 -34.67 -46.40 -27.64
CA LEU A 36 -33.47 -46.37 -26.81
C LEU A 36 -32.47 -45.28 -27.21
N LEU A 37 -31.83 -44.64 -26.22
CA LEU A 37 -30.39 -44.43 -26.22
C LEU A 37 -29.87 -44.25 -24.79
N SER A 38 -29.00 -45.18 -24.43
CA SER A 38 -28.34 -45.39 -23.15
C SER A 38 -27.36 -44.26 -22.81
N GLY A 39 -27.47 -43.71 -21.61
CA GLY A 39 -26.52 -42.77 -21.02
C GLY A 39 -26.73 -42.64 -19.52
N LEU A 40 -26.37 -43.69 -18.77
CA LEU A 40 -26.34 -43.67 -17.30
C LEU A 40 -25.23 -42.72 -16.84
N PHE A 41 -25.57 -41.51 -16.40
CA PHE A 41 -24.73 -40.74 -15.49
C PHE A 41 -24.95 -41.27 -14.07
N ILE A 42 -24.10 -42.19 -13.63
CA ILE A 42 -23.95 -42.49 -12.20
C ILE A 42 -23.21 -41.29 -11.61
N SER A 43 -23.94 -40.40 -10.94
CA SER A 43 -23.33 -39.42 -10.05
C SER A 43 -22.98 -40.13 -8.75
N SER A 44 -21.69 -40.38 -8.52
CA SER A 44 -21.20 -40.90 -7.24
C SER A 44 -21.49 -39.88 -6.13
N ILE A 45 -22.50 -40.17 -5.30
CA ILE A 45 -22.73 -39.45 -4.04
C ILE A 45 -21.57 -39.82 -3.11
N HIS A 46 -20.60 -38.92 -2.96
CA HIS A 46 -19.58 -39.06 -1.92
C HIS A 46 -20.25 -38.74 -0.58
N ALA A 47 -20.25 -39.70 0.35
CA ALA A 47 -20.80 -39.49 1.68
C ALA A 47 -19.97 -38.43 2.41
N ALA A 48 -20.63 -37.50 3.11
CA ALA A 48 -19.97 -36.47 3.90
C ALA A 48 -19.25 -37.08 5.13
N PRO A 49 -18.23 -36.40 5.70
CA PRO A 49 -17.48 -36.90 6.86
C PRO A 49 -18.41 -37.20 8.03
N ASN A 50 -18.27 -38.37 8.65
CA ASN A 50 -19.05 -38.73 9.82
C ASN A 50 -18.66 -37.89 11.06
N GLU A 51 -19.49 -37.91 12.10
CA GLU A 51 -19.29 -37.06 13.28
C GLU A 51 -17.95 -37.29 13.98
N GLU A 52 -17.47 -38.54 13.99
CA GLU A 52 -16.18 -38.92 14.54
C GLU A 52 -15.02 -38.33 13.75
N GLN A 53 -15.06 -38.41 12.41
CA GLN A 53 -14.05 -37.80 11.53
C GLN A 53 -14.02 -36.28 11.67
N ARG A 54 -15.18 -35.62 11.83
CA ARG A 54 -15.25 -34.17 12.07
C ARG A 54 -14.62 -33.77 13.40
N MET A 55 -14.81 -34.58 14.45
CA MET A 55 -14.14 -34.34 15.74
C MET A 55 -12.62 -34.51 15.63
N GLN A 56 -12.16 -35.54 14.92
CA GLN A 56 -10.72 -35.80 14.71
C GLN A 56 -10.05 -34.66 13.91
N LEU A 57 -10.69 -34.13 12.86
CA LEU A 57 -10.19 -32.97 12.11
C LEU A 57 -10.11 -31.69 12.96
N ARG A 58 -11.09 -31.46 13.84
CA ARG A 58 -11.05 -30.31 14.77
C ARG A 58 -9.93 -30.43 15.80
N ALA A 59 -9.67 -31.63 16.31
CA ALA A 59 -8.56 -31.89 17.21
C ALA A 59 -7.21 -31.62 16.53
N LEU A 60 -7.03 -32.11 15.29
CA LEU A 60 -5.83 -31.84 14.48
C LEU A 60 -5.59 -30.34 14.27
N LYS A 61 -6.64 -29.56 13.95
CA LYS A 61 -6.54 -28.09 13.83
C LYS A 61 -6.05 -27.40 15.11
N LEU A 62 -6.48 -27.87 16.28
CA LEU A 62 -6.07 -27.30 17.55
C LEU A 62 -4.61 -27.64 17.87
N ASP A 63 -4.20 -28.88 17.60
CA ASP A 63 -2.85 -29.34 17.83
C ASP A 63 -1.83 -28.66 16.90
N ILE A 64 -2.17 -28.41 15.62
CA ILE A 64 -1.33 -27.62 14.69
C ILE A 64 -1.13 -26.18 15.17
N ARG A 65 -2.14 -25.56 15.79
CA ARG A 65 -1.95 -24.23 16.40
C ARG A 65 -1.07 -24.31 17.64
N LYS A 66 -1.17 -25.40 18.40
CA LYS A 66 -0.37 -25.63 19.60
C LYS A 66 1.11 -25.85 19.27
N THR A 67 1.45 -26.51 18.16
CA THR A 67 2.87 -26.64 17.71
C THR A 67 3.50 -25.27 17.46
N SER A 68 2.77 -24.36 16.80
CA SER A 68 3.25 -22.99 16.54
C SER A 68 3.47 -22.20 17.83
N ASN A 69 2.64 -22.42 18.86
CA ASN A 69 2.80 -21.76 20.15
C ASN A 69 3.97 -22.34 20.96
N PHE A 70 4.20 -23.66 20.92
CA PHE A 70 5.36 -24.29 21.54
C PHE A 70 6.67 -23.81 20.93
N LEU A 71 6.73 -23.65 19.60
CA LEU A 71 7.90 -23.06 18.92
C LEU A 71 8.18 -21.64 19.40
N LYS A 72 7.15 -20.79 19.55
CA LYS A 72 7.30 -19.42 20.07
C LYS A 72 7.78 -19.36 21.52
N GLN A 73 7.53 -20.41 22.30
CA GLN A 73 7.95 -20.52 23.70
C GLN A 73 9.30 -21.26 23.87
N GLY A 74 9.93 -21.70 22.77
CA GLY A 74 11.19 -22.44 22.80
C GLY A 74 11.06 -23.91 23.22
N LEU A 75 9.83 -24.45 23.30
CA LEU A 75 9.56 -25.85 23.66
C LEU A 75 9.70 -26.77 22.44
N ILE A 76 10.95 -26.94 21.98
CA ILE A 76 11.24 -27.61 20.71
C ILE A 76 10.96 -29.12 20.76
N ALA A 77 11.34 -29.81 21.84
CA ALA A 77 11.16 -31.26 21.95
C ALA A 77 9.67 -31.66 21.99
N GLU A 78 8.86 -30.90 22.71
CA GLU A 78 7.41 -31.05 22.79
C GLU A 78 6.74 -30.76 21.44
N SER A 79 7.25 -29.76 20.70
CA SER A 79 6.78 -29.45 19.36
C SER A 79 7.09 -30.58 18.37
N VAL A 80 8.30 -31.15 18.39
CA VAL A 80 8.68 -32.31 17.56
C VAL A 80 7.79 -33.50 17.83
N GLN A 81 7.54 -33.82 19.10
CA GLN A 81 6.69 -34.96 19.46
C GLN A 81 5.24 -34.74 19.03
N LEU A 82 4.72 -33.53 19.18
CA LEU A 82 3.36 -33.18 18.78
C LEU A 82 3.19 -33.22 17.25
N VAL A 83 4.18 -32.74 16.48
CA VAL A 83 4.16 -32.82 15.01
C VAL A 83 4.15 -34.28 14.53
N ARG A 84 4.94 -35.17 15.15
CA ARG A 84 4.93 -36.61 14.81
C ARG A 84 3.59 -37.26 15.09
N ASP A 85 2.95 -36.91 16.21
CA ASP A 85 1.62 -37.42 16.56
C ASP A 85 0.53 -36.92 15.61
N ILE A 86 0.57 -35.63 15.24
CA ILE A 86 -0.30 -35.04 14.22
C ILE A 86 -0.15 -35.79 12.89
N GLN A 87 1.09 -36.03 12.43
CA GLN A 87 1.37 -36.77 11.20
C GLN A 87 0.81 -38.19 11.23
N SER A 88 0.96 -38.91 12.35
CA SER A 88 0.39 -40.26 12.49
C SER A 88 -1.13 -40.28 12.47
N ARG A 89 -1.78 -39.29 13.11
CA ARG A 89 -3.25 -39.18 13.11
C ARG A 89 -3.80 -38.76 11.75
N MET A 90 -3.13 -37.86 11.04
CA MET A 90 -3.48 -37.50 9.66
C MET A 90 -3.37 -38.69 8.72
N GLU A 91 -2.33 -39.51 8.88
CA GLU A 91 -2.15 -40.77 8.14
C GLU A 91 -3.33 -41.72 8.42
N LYS A 92 -3.66 -42.01 9.68
CA LYS A 92 -4.81 -42.89 9.99
C LYS A 92 -6.14 -42.37 9.43
N LEU A 93 -6.35 -41.05 9.47
CA LEU A 93 -7.59 -40.46 8.98
C LEU A 93 -7.69 -40.48 7.44
N GLY A 94 -6.56 -40.31 6.74
CA GLY A 94 -6.52 -40.30 5.28
C GLY A 94 -6.74 -41.67 4.62
N THR A 95 -6.52 -42.79 5.34
CA THR A 95 -6.85 -44.14 4.84
C THR A 95 -8.36 -44.41 4.73
N ALA A 96 -9.23 -43.54 5.25
CA ALA A 96 -10.68 -43.78 5.29
C ALA A 96 -11.41 -43.57 3.95
N GLY A 97 -10.74 -43.03 2.90
CA GLY A 97 -11.28 -42.96 1.53
C GLY A 97 -12.34 -41.89 1.28
N ASP A 98 -12.53 -40.94 2.19
CA ASP A 98 -13.49 -39.83 2.04
C ASP A 98 -12.79 -38.61 1.37
N ALA A 99 -13.37 -38.13 0.26
CA ALA A 99 -12.79 -37.06 -0.56
C ALA A 99 -12.77 -35.70 0.17
N GLU A 100 -13.77 -35.42 1.00
CA GLU A 100 -13.87 -34.17 1.75
C GLU A 100 -12.91 -34.18 2.95
N VAL A 101 -12.78 -35.32 3.64
CA VAL A 101 -11.72 -35.53 4.66
C VAL A 101 -10.33 -35.40 4.05
N THR A 102 -10.12 -35.96 2.86
CA THR A 102 -8.84 -35.90 2.15
C THR A 102 -8.46 -34.47 1.78
N GLN A 103 -9.41 -33.68 1.27
CA GLN A 103 -9.19 -32.26 0.97
C GLN A 103 -8.87 -31.46 2.23
N GLU A 104 -9.55 -31.75 3.34
CA GLU A 104 -9.32 -31.03 4.58
C GLU A 104 -7.97 -31.40 5.21
N LEU A 105 -7.53 -32.66 5.10
CA LEU A 105 -6.20 -33.10 5.50
C LEU A 105 -5.09 -32.41 4.67
N GLN A 106 -5.33 -32.11 3.40
CA GLN A 106 -4.38 -31.34 2.57
C GLN A 106 -4.23 -29.90 3.10
N ASN A 107 -5.34 -29.23 3.39
CA ASN A 107 -5.33 -27.87 3.96
C ASN A 107 -4.59 -27.83 5.32
N LEU A 108 -4.75 -28.89 6.12
CA LEU A 108 -4.05 -29.03 7.41
C LEU A 108 -2.55 -29.32 7.24
N ALA A 109 -2.16 -30.08 6.21
CA ALA A 109 -0.76 -30.32 5.89
C ALA A 109 -0.04 -29.01 5.49
N GLU A 110 -0.70 -28.16 4.69
CA GLU A 110 -0.18 -26.83 4.35
C GLU A 110 -0.02 -25.95 5.59
N SER A 111 -0.99 -26.00 6.51
CA SER A 111 -0.93 -25.24 7.76
C SER A 111 0.18 -25.74 8.71
N LEU A 112 0.48 -27.04 8.68
CA LEU A 112 1.55 -27.65 9.46
C LEU A 112 2.94 -27.43 8.85
N ALA A 113 3.02 -27.17 7.54
CA ALA A 113 4.28 -27.07 6.78
C ALA A 113 5.26 -26.03 7.35
N VAL A 114 4.75 -24.93 7.91
CA VAL A 114 5.59 -23.90 8.53
C VAL A 114 6.27 -24.41 9.81
N SER A 115 5.51 -25.08 10.70
CA SER A 115 6.08 -25.65 11.93
C SER A 115 6.99 -26.84 11.63
N HIS A 116 6.62 -27.67 10.64
CA HIS A 116 7.40 -28.81 10.18
C HIS A 116 8.75 -28.40 9.59
N GLY A 117 8.76 -27.42 8.67
CA GLY A 117 9.99 -26.89 8.09
C GLY A 117 10.90 -26.22 9.12
N HIS A 118 10.35 -25.50 10.09
CA HIS A 118 11.14 -24.93 11.19
C HIS A 118 11.86 -26.02 11.99
N LEU A 119 11.20 -27.13 12.30
CA LEU A 119 11.80 -28.22 13.07
C LEU A 119 12.86 -29.00 12.27
N GLU A 120 12.69 -29.14 10.96
CA GLU A 120 13.72 -29.74 10.09
C GLU A 120 14.97 -28.86 9.97
N LEU A 121 14.80 -27.53 9.97
CA LEU A 121 15.92 -26.58 10.03
C LEU A 121 16.67 -26.64 11.35
N GLU A 122 15.98 -26.93 12.46
CA GLU A 122 16.58 -27.23 13.77
C GLU A 122 17.24 -28.62 13.83
N GLY A 123 17.28 -29.35 12.71
CA GLY A 123 17.99 -30.63 12.56
C GLY A 123 17.17 -31.87 12.92
N TYR A 124 15.86 -31.74 13.18
CA TYR A 124 15.00 -32.88 13.51
C TYR A 124 14.39 -33.50 12.26
N THR A 125 14.63 -34.79 12.03
CA THR A 125 13.98 -35.53 10.93
C THR A 125 12.51 -35.82 11.23
N LEU A 126 11.62 -35.38 10.34
CA LEU A 126 10.17 -35.58 10.39
C LEU A 126 9.68 -36.28 9.11
N LYS A 127 8.48 -36.88 9.11
CA LYS A 127 7.95 -37.49 7.89
C LYS A 127 7.60 -36.40 6.86
N PRO A 128 7.75 -36.63 5.55
CA PRO A 128 7.33 -35.67 4.53
C PRO A 128 5.81 -35.42 4.54
N LEU A 129 5.41 -34.17 4.39
CA LEU A 129 4.00 -33.76 4.28
C LEU A 129 3.57 -33.82 2.80
N THR A 130 3.21 -35.00 2.29
CA THR A 130 2.69 -35.12 0.91
C THR A 130 1.41 -35.97 0.84
N ALA A 131 0.47 -35.55 -0.02
CA ALA A 131 -0.81 -36.20 -0.26
C ALA A 131 -0.73 -37.55 -1.01
N SER A 132 0.45 -38.15 -1.15
CA SER A 132 0.66 -39.37 -1.93
C SER A 132 1.36 -40.50 -1.16
N ALA A 133 1.50 -40.40 0.16
CA ALA A 133 2.08 -41.47 1.00
C ALA A 133 1.02 -42.45 1.56
N MET A 134 -0.25 -42.33 1.15
CA MET A 134 -1.37 -43.08 1.71
C MET A 134 -1.89 -44.25 0.84
N ALA A 135 -1.23 -44.53 -0.29
CA ALA A 135 -1.47 -45.73 -1.09
C ALA A 135 -0.21 -46.61 -1.07
N ALA A 136 -0.33 -47.81 -0.50
CA ALA A 136 0.76 -48.74 -0.23
C ALA A 136 1.49 -49.27 -1.48
N ALA A 137 2.79 -49.59 -1.31
CA ALA A 137 3.71 -50.18 -2.30
C ALA A 137 3.46 -51.68 -2.57
N PRO A 138 4.12 -52.29 -3.59
CA PRO A 138 5.39 -52.98 -3.32
C PRO A 138 6.49 -52.87 -4.40
N ALA A 139 7.68 -53.32 -4.00
CA ALA A 139 9.03 -53.15 -4.56
C ALA A 139 9.39 -54.02 -5.80
N MET A 140 10.48 -53.65 -6.51
CA MET A 140 11.75 -54.42 -6.65
C MET A 140 12.50 -54.15 -7.99
N MET A 141 13.81 -53.84 -7.84
CA MET A 141 14.99 -54.33 -8.60
C MET A 141 15.37 -53.83 -10.02
N ALA A 142 16.66 -53.49 -10.08
CA ALA A 142 17.70 -53.80 -11.09
C ALA A 142 17.99 -52.83 -12.26
N ASN A 143 19.29 -52.46 -12.33
CA ASN A 143 20.01 -51.81 -13.43
C ASN A 143 20.03 -52.67 -14.71
N GLU A 144 20.08 -52.04 -15.89
CA GLU A 144 20.96 -52.41 -17.02
C GLU A 144 21.10 -51.27 -18.06
N PRO A 145 22.16 -51.27 -18.91
CA PRO A 145 22.72 -50.08 -19.54
C PRO A 145 22.24 -49.81 -20.98
N GLY A 146 22.07 -48.51 -21.27
CA GLY A 146 22.24 -47.79 -22.55
C GLY A 146 21.87 -48.44 -23.90
N LEU A 147 21.02 -47.75 -24.66
CA LEU A 147 21.06 -47.71 -26.13
C LEU A 147 21.10 -46.25 -26.63
N PRO A 148 21.77 -45.99 -27.79
CA PRO A 148 22.21 -44.66 -28.18
C PRO A 148 21.06 -43.82 -28.72
N GLY A 149 20.85 -42.65 -28.11
CA GLY A 149 19.94 -41.64 -28.62
C GLY A 149 20.44 -41.07 -29.95
N THR A 150 19.53 -40.97 -30.92
CA THR A 150 19.66 -40.19 -32.15
C THR A 150 20.19 -38.77 -31.87
N PRO A 151 21.07 -38.21 -32.71
CA PRO A 151 21.68 -36.91 -32.44
C PRO A 151 20.63 -35.79 -32.47
N ALA A 152 20.65 -34.96 -31.43
CA ALA A 152 19.89 -33.73 -31.36
C ALA A 152 20.32 -32.76 -32.48
N PRO A 153 19.43 -31.89 -32.99
CA PRO A 153 19.79 -30.88 -33.97
C PRO A 153 20.85 -29.94 -33.40
N GLU A 154 21.81 -29.57 -34.24
CA GLU A 154 22.94 -28.69 -33.94
C GLU A 154 22.47 -27.36 -33.33
N ALA A 155 22.82 -27.13 -32.06
CA ALA A 155 22.45 -25.93 -31.32
C ALA A 155 23.14 -24.69 -31.88
N ALA A 156 22.40 -23.58 -32.02
CA ALA A 156 22.94 -22.30 -32.43
C ALA A 156 24.17 -21.89 -31.59
N PRO A 157 25.23 -21.31 -32.19
CA PRO A 157 26.44 -20.94 -31.46
C PRO A 157 26.12 -19.91 -30.37
N LEU A 158 26.57 -20.21 -29.14
CA LEU A 158 26.41 -19.30 -28.00
C LEU A 158 27.05 -17.93 -28.27
N PRO A 159 26.43 -16.83 -27.80
CA PRO A 159 27.05 -15.51 -27.87
C PRO A 159 28.47 -15.55 -27.27
N THR A 160 29.46 -15.03 -27.99
CA THR A 160 30.85 -14.92 -27.53
C THR A 160 31.13 -13.58 -26.85
N THR A 161 30.22 -12.62 -27.00
CA THR A 161 30.29 -11.26 -26.43
C THR A 161 28.94 -10.90 -25.82
N PHE A 162 28.97 -10.23 -24.67
CA PHE A 162 27.79 -9.77 -23.94
C PHE A 162 27.86 -8.25 -23.73
N PRO A 163 26.72 -7.54 -23.66
CA PRO A 163 26.69 -6.14 -23.23
C PRO A 163 27.29 -5.98 -21.83
N THR A 164 27.80 -4.79 -21.51
CA THR A 164 28.34 -4.48 -20.17
C THR A 164 27.26 -4.03 -19.17
N ALA A 165 26.05 -3.75 -19.65
CA ALA A 165 24.87 -3.41 -18.87
C ALA A 165 23.59 -3.73 -19.68
N ASN A 166 22.44 -3.77 -19.02
CA ASN A 166 21.12 -4.13 -19.54
C ASN A 166 21.08 -5.55 -20.11
N ILE A 167 21.48 -6.53 -19.30
CA ILE A 167 21.50 -7.93 -19.71
C ILE A 167 20.05 -8.46 -19.82
N SER A 168 19.63 -8.72 -21.06
CA SER A 168 18.37 -9.41 -21.38
C SER A 168 18.35 -10.87 -20.89
N PHE A 169 17.27 -11.25 -20.19
CA PHE A 169 17.06 -12.64 -19.75
C PHE A 169 16.85 -13.58 -20.94
N THR A 170 16.02 -13.20 -21.90
CA THR A 170 15.70 -14.02 -23.08
C THR A 170 16.84 -14.10 -24.09
N LYS A 171 17.61 -13.01 -24.31
CA LYS A 171 18.68 -12.97 -25.32
C LYS A 171 20.04 -13.42 -24.82
N HIS A 172 20.35 -13.21 -23.54
CA HIS A 172 21.70 -13.48 -23.01
C HIS A 172 21.71 -14.57 -21.95
N VAL A 173 20.78 -14.57 -20.99
CA VAL A 173 20.77 -15.53 -19.87
C VAL A 173 20.20 -16.88 -20.28
N THR A 174 19.08 -16.89 -20.99
CA THR A 174 18.38 -18.10 -21.43
C THR A 174 19.27 -19.02 -22.28
N PRO A 175 20.03 -18.52 -23.28
CA PRO A 175 20.98 -19.37 -24.01
C PRO A 175 22.04 -20.00 -23.12
N ILE A 176 22.55 -19.29 -22.12
CA ILE A 176 23.53 -19.81 -21.15
C ILE A 176 22.88 -20.91 -20.30
N LEU A 177 21.68 -20.68 -19.76
CA LEU A 177 20.96 -21.66 -18.94
C LEU A 177 20.64 -22.94 -19.72
N ILE A 178 20.20 -22.82 -20.97
CA ILE A 178 19.91 -23.99 -21.82
C ILE A 178 21.19 -24.76 -22.14
N ALA A 179 22.25 -24.07 -22.56
CA ALA A 179 23.46 -24.74 -23.02
C ALA A 179 24.34 -25.29 -21.88
N ARG A 180 24.34 -24.65 -20.71
CA ARG A 180 25.20 -25.04 -19.57
C ARG A 180 24.45 -25.87 -18.52
N CYS A 181 23.18 -25.56 -18.30
CA CYS A 181 22.37 -26.14 -17.22
C CYS A 181 21.19 -26.99 -17.73
N GLY A 182 20.92 -26.93 -19.03
CA GLY A 182 19.64 -27.34 -19.60
C GLY A 182 19.32 -28.81 -19.45
N ASN A 183 20.33 -29.67 -19.63
CA ASN A 183 20.18 -31.14 -19.58
C ASN A 183 19.65 -31.67 -18.25
N CYS A 184 19.86 -30.93 -17.14
CA CYS A 184 19.51 -31.38 -15.79
C CYS A 184 18.48 -30.48 -15.11
N HIS A 185 18.49 -29.17 -15.40
CA HIS A 185 17.67 -28.17 -14.70
C HIS A 185 16.62 -27.48 -15.58
N VAL A 186 16.63 -27.66 -16.90
CA VAL A 186 15.58 -27.13 -17.81
C VAL A 186 14.70 -28.28 -18.32
N THR A 187 15.30 -29.37 -18.77
CA THR A 187 14.57 -30.59 -19.16
C THR A 187 14.25 -31.50 -17.97
N GLY A 188 14.74 -31.16 -16.78
CA GLY A 188 14.54 -31.90 -15.54
C GLY A 188 14.67 -31.00 -14.31
N SER A 189 14.60 -31.58 -13.12
CA SER A 189 14.67 -30.85 -11.85
C SER A 189 15.66 -31.50 -10.88
N ARG A 190 16.87 -31.82 -11.36
CA ARG A 190 17.86 -32.56 -10.57
C ARG A 190 18.22 -31.78 -9.30
N GLY A 191 18.27 -32.47 -8.15
CA GLY A 191 18.49 -31.81 -6.86
C GLY A 191 17.32 -30.93 -6.38
N GLY A 192 16.12 -31.11 -6.94
CA GLY A 192 14.92 -30.36 -6.56
C GLY A 192 14.85 -28.94 -7.14
N PHE A 193 15.81 -28.55 -7.99
CA PHE A 193 15.86 -27.23 -8.61
C PHE A 193 15.46 -27.29 -10.08
N ASN A 194 14.51 -26.43 -10.47
CA ASN A 194 13.97 -26.33 -11.82
C ASN A 194 14.14 -24.89 -12.33
N ALA A 195 14.76 -24.75 -13.51
CA ALA A 195 15.02 -23.51 -14.22
C ALA A 195 14.32 -23.47 -15.60
N ASN A 196 13.33 -24.33 -15.83
CA ASN A 196 12.61 -24.43 -17.10
C ASN A 196 11.75 -23.18 -17.40
N THR A 197 11.39 -22.40 -16.38
CA THR A 197 10.64 -21.15 -16.52
C THR A 197 11.34 -20.08 -15.68
N PHE A 198 11.15 -18.81 -16.02
CA PHE A 198 11.71 -17.72 -15.21
C PHE A 198 11.15 -17.76 -13.78
N GLU A 199 9.86 -18.03 -13.62
CA GLU A 199 9.25 -18.15 -12.30
C GLU A 199 9.84 -19.30 -11.48
N ALA A 200 10.08 -20.47 -12.09
CA ALA A 200 10.71 -21.59 -11.40
C ALA A 200 12.17 -21.29 -11.00
N LEU A 201 12.91 -20.62 -11.89
CA LEU A 201 14.29 -20.17 -11.63
C LEU A 201 14.35 -19.23 -10.41
N MET A 202 13.46 -18.24 -10.35
CA MET A 202 13.42 -17.27 -9.25
C MET A 202 12.87 -17.85 -7.94
N ARG A 203 11.95 -18.81 -8.03
CA ARG A 203 11.42 -19.52 -6.85
C ARG A 203 12.49 -20.37 -6.17
N GLY A 204 13.40 -20.98 -6.93
CA GLY A 204 14.42 -21.89 -6.41
C GLY A 204 13.83 -23.23 -5.91
N PRO A 205 14.69 -24.17 -5.45
CA PRO A 205 14.26 -25.40 -4.78
C PRO A 205 13.68 -25.10 -3.39
N ALA A 206 13.01 -26.10 -2.80
CA ALA A 206 12.52 -26.00 -1.41
C ALA A 206 13.64 -25.71 -0.38
N ALA A 207 14.90 -26.01 -0.72
CA ALA A 207 16.07 -25.75 0.11
C ALA A 207 16.54 -24.27 0.14
N GLY A 208 15.87 -23.36 -0.57
CA GLY A 208 16.11 -21.91 -0.51
C GLY A 208 16.29 -21.25 -1.87
N THR A 209 16.34 -19.92 -1.86
CA THR A 209 16.43 -19.09 -3.07
C THR A 209 17.77 -19.26 -3.79
N VAL A 210 17.74 -19.38 -5.13
CA VAL A 210 18.95 -19.56 -5.95
C VAL A 210 19.48 -18.23 -6.51
N ILE A 211 18.59 -17.27 -6.75
CA ILE A 211 18.89 -15.93 -7.25
C ILE A 211 18.38 -14.91 -6.24
N PHE A 212 19.28 -14.10 -5.69
CA PHE A 212 18.93 -12.90 -4.94
C PHE A 212 19.07 -11.69 -5.88
N PRO A 213 17.96 -11.10 -6.38
CA PRO A 213 18.02 -9.91 -7.22
C PRO A 213 18.81 -8.78 -6.58
N GLY A 214 19.78 -8.23 -7.31
CA GLY A 214 20.67 -7.17 -6.83
C GLY A 214 21.91 -7.67 -6.07
N ASP A 215 21.99 -8.97 -5.75
CA ASP A 215 23.09 -9.57 -5.00
C ASP A 215 23.66 -10.79 -5.72
N ASP A 216 24.66 -10.54 -6.58
CA ASP A 216 25.35 -11.61 -7.30
C ASP A 216 26.27 -12.44 -6.41
N ILE A 217 26.79 -11.89 -5.31
CA ILE A 217 27.69 -12.59 -4.39
C ILE A 217 26.89 -13.54 -3.50
N GLY A 218 25.73 -13.10 -2.98
CA GLY A 218 24.83 -13.93 -2.18
C GLY A 218 23.98 -14.92 -2.99
N SER A 219 23.95 -14.77 -4.32
CA SER A 219 23.22 -15.69 -5.22
C SER A 219 23.90 -17.04 -5.32
N ARG A 220 23.23 -18.08 -4.82
CA ARG A 220 23.67 -19.48 -4.88
C ARG A 220 23.98 -19.97 -6.29
N LEU A 221 23.31 -19.42 -7.32
CA LEU A 221 23.67 -19.70 -8.72
C LEU A 221 25.14 -19.34 -9.01
N ILE A 222 25.59 -18.17 -8.57
CA ILE A 222 26.95 -17.68 -8.80
C ILE A 222 27.93 -18.47 -7.93
N GLU A 223 27.62 -18.63 -6.64
CA GLU A 223 28.43 -19.40 -5.69
C GLU A 223 28.79 -20.80 -6.24
N THR A 224 27.79 -21.54 -6.72
CA THR A 224 27.98 -22.92 -7.20
C THR A 224 28.71 -23.00 -8.54
N ILE A 225 28.67 -21.94 -9.36
CA ILE A 225 29.47 -21.86 -10.59
C ILE A 225 30.93 -21.53 -10.25
N GLU A 226 31.18 -20.63 -9.30
CA GLU A 226 32.53 -20.22 -8.90
C GLU A 226 33.25 -21.26 -8.05
N SER A 227 32.53 -22.02 -7.22
CA SER A 227 33.07 -23.17 -6.50
C SER A 227 33.41 -24.35 -7.40
N GLY A 228 32.91 -24.34 -8.65
CA GLY A 228 33.05 -25.45 -9.61
C GLY A 228 32.11 -26.62 -9.33
N ASP A 229 31.18 -26.50 -8.39
CA ASP A 229 30.19 -27.53 -8.09
C ASP A 229 29.19 -27.76 -9.23
N MET A 230 28.94 -26.72 -10.03
CA MET A 230 28.06 -26.71 -11.19
C MET A 230 28.73 -25.97 -12.37
N PRO A 231 28.57 -26.44 -13.62
CA PRO A 231 27.80 -27.59 -14.07
C PRO A 231 28.54 -28.94 -13.88
N ARG A 232 27.85 -29.96 -13.38
CA ARG A 232 28.38 -31.34 -13.30
C ARG A 232 28.23 -32.03 -14.66
N GLY A 233 29.28 -32.73 -15.12
CA GLY A 233 29.27 -33.49 -16.37
C GLY A 233 30.01 -32.86 -17.55
N GLY A 234 30.98 -31.97 -17.29
CA GLY A 234 31.95 -31.51 -18.30
C GLY A 234 31.60 -30.20 -19.02
N GLY A 235 30.45 -29.59 -18.75
CA GLY A 235 30.13 -28.23 -19.18
C GLY A 235 30.73 -27.21 -18.22
N SER A 236 31.43 -26.19 -18.71
CA SER A 236 31.91 -25.05 -17.91
C SER A 236 31.27 -23.74 -18.40
N VAL A 237 30.96 -22.84 -17.46
CA VAL A 237 30.49 -21.49 -17.77
C VAL A 237 31.71 -20.63 -18.09
N ARG A 238 31.76 -20.04 -19.30
CA ARG A 238 32.91 -19.22 -19.71
C ARG A 238 32.95 -17.91 -18.91
N PRO A 239 34.12 -17.28 -18.69
CA PRO A 239 34.20 -16.01 -17.94
C PRO A 239 33.27 -14.89 -18.45
N PRO A 240 33.07 -14.69 -19.77
CA PRO A 240 32.09 -13.71 -20.26
C PRO A 240 30.64 -14.09 -19.96
N GLU A 241 30.31 -15.39 -19.94
CA GLU A 241 28.97 -15.89 -19.59
C GLU A 241 28.69 -15.69 -18.09
N LEU A 242 29.67 -16.00 -17.24
CA LEU A 242 29.59 -15.74 -15.80
C LEU A 242 29.44 -14.25 -15.52
N THR A 243 30.19 -13.41 -16.24
CA THR A 243 30.07 -11.94 -16.12
C THR A 243 28.67 -11.46 -16.51
N ALA A 244 28.08 -12.01 -17.56
CA ALA A 244 26.72 -11.69 -17.97
C ALA A 244 25.67 -12.13 -16.91
N LEU A 245 25.82 -13.33 -16.33
CA LEU A 245 24.96 -13.80 -15.24
C LEU A 245 25.05 -12.90 -14.00
N LYS A 246 26.28 -12.54 -13.57
CA LYS A 246 26.50 -11.62 -12.45
C LYS A 246 25.89 -10.24 -12.72
N THR A 247 26.10 -9.70 -13.92
CA THR A 247 25.59 -8.38 -14.31
C THR A 247 24.07 -8.37 -14.32
N TRP A 248 23.44 -9.40 -14.90
CA TRP A 248 21.99 -9.56 -14.88
C TRP A 248 21.41 -9.64 -13.46
N ILE A 249 22.06 -10.39 -12.56
CA ILE A 249 21.64 -10.47 -11.15
C ILE A 249 21.78 -9.12 -10.45
N LYS A 250 22.92 -8.43 -10.60
CA LYS A 250 23.13 -7.06 -10.07
C LYS A 250 22.08 -6.07 -10.57
N GLU A 251 21.63 -6.22 -11.81
CA GLU A 251 20.58 -5.39 -12.41
C GLU A 251 19.16 -5.75 -11.95
N GLY A 252 19.03 -6.71 -11.03
CA GLY A 252 17.77 -7.12 -10.40
C GLY A 252 17.14 -8.37 -11.01
N ALA A 253 17.91 -9.20 -11.72
CA ALA A 253 17.45 -10.47 -12.31
C ALA A 253 16.13 -10.33 -13.11
N LYS A 254 16.01 -9.26 -13.91
CA LYS A 254 14.77 -8.88 -14.59
C LYS A 254 14.39 -9.87 -15.68
N TYR A 255 13.09 -10.13 -15.84
CA TYR A 255 12.52 -10.91 -16.93
C TYR A 255 12.03 -10.00 -18.05
N ASP A 256 12.41 -10.32 -19.29
CA ASP A 256 12.04 -9.54 -20.49
C ASP A 256 11.33 -10.38 -21.56
N GLY A 257 10.77 -11.54 -21.17
CA GLY A 257 9.92 -12.37 -22.03
C GLY A 257 8.42 -12.10 -21.83
N LEU A 258 7.58 -12.77 -22.63
CA LEU A 258 6.14 -12.55 -22.66
C LEU A 258 5.37 -13.25 -21.53
N ASP A 259 5.88 -14.38 -21.03
CA ASP A 259 5.24 -15.17 -19.98
C ASP A 259 6.31 -15.83 -19.10
N PRO A 260 6.47 -15.41 -17.83
CA PRO A 260 7.47 -15.98 -16.93
C PRO A 260 7.24 -17.46 -16.60
N LYS A 261 6.07 -18.02 -16.96
CA LYS A 261 5.71 -19.44 -16.86
C LYS A 261 5.93 -20.22 -18.15
N ALA A 262 6.26 -19.55 -19.26
CA ALA A 262 6.56 -20.23 -20.51
C ALA A 262 7.89 -20.99 -20.41
N PRO A 263 7.97 -22.23 -20.94
CA PRO A 263 9.21 -22.97 -20.99
C PRO A 263 10.28 -22.23 -21.79
N ILE A 264 11.45 -22.01 -21.19
CA ILE A 264 12.54 -21.26 -21.83
C ILE A 264 13.14 -22.00 -23.03
N ASN A 265 12.89 -23.31 -23.16
CA ASN A 265 13.39 -24.18 -24.22
C ASN A 265 12.46 -24.27 -25.46
N GLN A 266 11.34 -23.56 -25.50
CA GLN A 266 10.44 -23.54 -26.66
C GLN A 266 10.77 -22.38 -27.62
N ALA A 267 10.83 -22.69 -28.92
CA ALA A 267 11.00 -21.72 -30.00
C ALA A 267 9.74 -20.84 -30.10
N GLY A 268 9.80 -19.70 -29.40
CA GLY A 268 8.67 -18.82 -29.10
C GLY A 268 8.99 -17.88 -27.94
N ALA A 269 10.00 -18.22 -27.12
CA ALA A 269 10.67 -17.30 -26.20
C ALA A 269 11.59 -16.26 -26.91
N SER A 270 11.67 -16.31 -28.25
CA SER A 270 12.48 -15.42 -29.07
C SER A 270 11.70 -14.17 -29.46
N ALA A 271 12.23 -13.03 -29.03
CA ALA A 271 11.68 -11.68 -29.17
C ALA A 271 11.13 -11.31 -30.57
N ASN A 272 10.14 -10.42 -30.60
CA ASN A 272 9.96 -9.48 -31.71
C ASN A 272 9.65 -8.06 -31.16
N PRO A 273 9.90 -6.98 -31.90
CA PRO A 273 10.80 -5.90 -31.56
C PRO A 273 10.00 -4.63 -31.25
N ALA A 274 9.03 -4.75 -30.33
CA ALA A 274 8.71 -3.61 -29.51
C ALA A 274 9.71 -3.69 -28.36
N ALA A 275 10.77 -2.88 -28.43
CA ALA A 275 11.35 -2.39 -27.19
C ALA A 275 10.16 -2.08 -26.26
N MET A 276 10.11 -2.67 -25.05
CA MET A 276 9.13 -2.29 -24.04
C MET A 276 9.04 -0.77 -24.12
N MET A 277 7.95 -0.23 -24.66
CA MET A 277 7.85 1.20 -24.87
C MET A 277 7.65 1.76 -23.47
N GLN A 278 8.76 1.95 -22.76
CA GLN A 278 8.76 2.67 -21.51
C GLN A 278 8.31 4.07 -21.88
N LEU A 279 7.12 4.40 -21.38
CA LEU A 279 6.56 5.71 -21.57
C LEU A 279 7.47 6.68 -20.80
N GLU A 280 8.07 7.60 -21.53
CA GLU A 280 8.74 8.73 -20.92
C GLU A 280 7.69 9.72 -20.42
N VAL A 281 8.03 10.44 -19.34
CA VAL A 281 7.18 11.52 -18.85
C VAL A 281 7.16 12.63 -19.91
N SER A 282 6.01 12.82 -20.54
CA SER A 282 5.78 13.96 -21.44
C SER A 282 5.09 15.08 -20.67
N ALA A 283 5.70 16.25 -20.58
CA ALA A 283 5.09 17.40 -19.90
C ALA A 283 3.93 17.99 -20.70
N ALA A 284 2.89 18.44 -20.02
CA ALA A 284 1.79 19.20 -20.63
C ALA A 284 2.29 20.53 -21.22
N THR A 285 1.70 20.94 -22.34
CA THR A 285 2.05 22.19 -23.03
C THR A 285 1.13 23.35 -22.67
N GLY A 286 0.02 23.07 -21.97
CA GLY A 286 -1.02 24.03 -21.62
C GLY A 286 -2.12 24.18 -22.69
N ASN A 287 -1.99 23.48 -23.82
CA ASN A 287 -2.97 23.48 -24.92
C ASN A 287 -3.88 22.23 -24.89
N GLU A 288 -3.64 21.31 -23.96
CA GLU A 288 -4.44 20.10 -23.79
C GLU A 288 -5.84 20.43 -23.26
N GLN A 289 -6.86 19.73 -23.75
CA GLN A 289 -8.24 19.86 -23.29
C GLN A 289 -8.44 19.14 -21.95
N VAL A 290 -7.70 18.06 -21.71
CA VAL A 290 -7.82 17.24 -20.50
C VAL A 290 -6.54 17.31 -19.68
N SER A 291 -6.70 17.72 -18.42
CA SER A 291 -5.61 17.79 -17.46
C SER A 291 -5.44 16.43 -16.77
N PHE A 292 -4.21 15.91 -16.71
CA PHE A 292 -3.97 14.67 -15.98
C PHE A 292 -4.34 14.84 -14.50
N GLY A 293 -3.82 15.88 -13.85
CA GLY A 293 -4.08 16.17 -12.44
C GLY A 293 -5.57 16.39 -12.14
N LEU A 294 -6.28 17.20 -12.93
CA LEU A 294 -7.68 17.54 -12.64
C LEU A 294 -8.66 16.43 -13.02
N ASP A 295 -8.49 15.84 -14.21
CA ASP A 295 -9.53 15.06 -14.87
C ASP A 295 -9.27 13.54 -14.81
N VAL A 296 -8.00 13.11 -14.73
CA VAL A 296 -7.61 11.69 -14.80
C VAL A 296 -7.15 11.16 -13.44
N ALA A 297 -6.29 11.89 -12.74
CA ALA A 297 -5.66 11.48 -11.49
C ALA A 297 -6.68 11.13 -10.41
N GLY A 298 -7.73 11.95 -10.27
CA GLY A 298 -8.81 11.68 -9.32
C GLY A 298 -9.59 10.39 -9.66
N VAL A 299 -9.74 10.05 -10.94
CA VAL A 299 -10.39 8.79 -11.34
C VAL A 299 -9.50 7.61 -10.97
N LEU A 300 -8.21 7.66 -11.30
CA LEU A 300 -7.25 6.59 -10.99
C LEU A 300 -7.08 6.40 -9.48
N ALA A 301 -6.98 7.49 -8.72
CA ALA A 301 -6.87 7.47 -7.27
C ALA A 301 -8.07 6.77 -6.61
N ASN A 302 -9.29 7.10 -7.04
CA ASN A 302 -10.51 6.58 -6.43
C ASN A 302 -10.93 5.20 -6.92
N ARG A 303 -10.52 4.79 -8.14
CA ARG A 303 -10.99 3.54 -8.77
C ARG A 303 -9.93 2.45 -8.88
N CYS A 304 -8.65 2.80 -8.81
CA CYS A 304 -7.57 1.88 -9.16
C CYS A 304 -6.54 1.70 -8.04
N VAL A 305 -6.16 2.77 -7.33
CA VAL A 305 -5.05 2.76 -6.35
C VAL A 305 -5.27 1.75 -5.21
N SER A 306 -6.51 1.54 -4.75
CA SER A 306 -6.80 0.60 -3.66
C SER A 306 -6.34 -0.84 -3.93
N CYS A 307 -6.26 -1.24 -5.22
CA CYS A 307 -5.77 -2.56 -5.62
C CYS A 307 -4.40 -2.48 -6.31
N HIS A 308 -4.14 -1.41 -7.06
CA HIS A 308 -2.92 -1.19 -7.82
C HIS A 308 -1.93 -0.31 -7.07
N SER A 309 -1.65 -0.62 -5.81
CA SER A 309 -0.62 0.07 -5.02
C SER A 309 0.14 -0.91 -4.12
N GLY A 310 1.15 -0.41 -3.42
CA GLY A 310 1.97 -1.23 -2.53
C GLY A 310 3.01 -2.07 -3.28
N ASN A 311 3.44 -3.16 -2.63
CA ASN A 311 4.59 -3.95 -3.07
C ASN A 311 4.24 -5.01 -4.10
N ASN A 312 3.02 -5.56 -4.07
CA ASN A 312 2.59 -6.65 -4.94
C ASN A 312 1.24 -6.35 -5.63
N PRO A 313 1.13 -5.27 -6.44
CA PRO A 313 -0.11 -4.96 -7.13
C PRO A 313 -0.42 -6.02 -8.22
N PRO A 314 -1.70 -6.32 -8.49
CA PRO A 314 -2.08 -7.25 -9.56
C PRO A 314 -1.51 -6.82 -10.92
N GLY A 315 -0.90 -7.78 -11.62
CA GLY A 315 -0.26 -7.55 -12.92
C GLY A 315 0.95 -6.62 -12.86
N GLY A 316 1.60 -6.48 -11.69
CA GLY A 316 2.80 -5.65 -11.50
C GLY A 316 2.57 -4.15 -11.64
N LEU A 317 1.33 -3.71 -11.88
CA LEU A 317 0.99 -2.34 -12.23
C LEU A 317 0.76 -1.48 -10.98
N GLY A 318 1.70 -0.61 -10.65
CA GLY A 318 1.54 0.40 -9.61
C GLY A 318 0.89 1.67 -10.16
N MET A 319 -0.17 2.15 -9.53
CA MET A 319 -0.89 3.38 -9.89
C MET A 319 -0.89 4.42 -8.76
N ASP A 320 -0.12 4.17 -7.69
CA ASP A 320 0.01 5.06 -6.55
C ASP A 320 0.72 6.38 -6.91
N SER A 321 1.50 6.44 -7.99
CA SER A 321 2.03 7.69 -8.57
C SER A 321 2.03 7.65 -10.10
N PHE A 322 2.20 8.81 -10.74
CA PHE A 322 2.24 8.90 -12.20
C PHE A 322 3.40 8.09 -12.79
N ALA A 323 4.60 8.23 -12.23
CA ALA A 323 5.78 7.49 -12.69
C ALA A 323 5.59 5.97 -12.57
N ARG A 324 4.96 5.50 -11.49
CA ARG A 324 4.65 4.08 -11.35
C ARG A 324 3.61 3.61 -12.37
N PHE A 325 2.62 4.45 -12.66
CA PHE A 325 1.60 4.13 -13.65
C PHE A 325 2.22 3.97 -15.04
N ILE A 326 2.98 4.97 -15.51
CA ILE A 326 3.55 4.94 -16.87
C ILE A 326 4.69 3.92 -17.05
N ARG A 327 5.34 3.51 -15.95
CA ARG A 327 6.29 2.38 -15.95
C ARG A 327 5.63 1.10 -16.48
N GLY A 328 4.33 0.97 -16.28
CA GLY A 328 3.57 -0.21 -16.66
C GLY A 328 3.74 -1.37 -15.69
N GLY A 329 3.12 -2.48 -16.06
CA GLY A 329 3.17 -3.72 -15.30
C GLY A 329 3.66 -4.88 -16.14
N ASP A 330 3.31 -6.09 -15.76
CA ASP A 330 3.74 -7.34 -16.41
C ASP A 330 3.31 -7.41 -17.89
N SER A 331 2.24 -6.68 -18.25
CA SER A 331 1.74 -6.57 -19.63
C SER A 331 2.31 -5.37 -20.42
N GLY A 332 3.34 -4.70 -19.91
CA GLY A 332 3.98 -3.55 -20.53
C GLY A 332 3.27 -2.22 -20.25
N ALA A 333 3.43 -1.26 -21.17
CA ALA A 333 2.90 0.10 -21.03
C ALA A 333 1.37 0.10 -20.84
N PRO A 334 0.84 0.92 -19.91
CA PRO A 334 -0.59 0.98 -19.65
C PRO A 334 -1.39 1.57 -20.82
N PHE A 335 -0.77 2.43 -21.63
CA PHE A 335 -1.39 3.08 -22.78
C PHE A 335 -0.35 3.38 -23.87
N VAL A 336 -0.84 3.75 -25.06
CA VAL A 336 -0.05 4.18 -26.21
C VAL A 336 -0.37 5.65 -26.47
N PRO A 337 0.59 6.58 -26.33
CA PRO A 337 0.39 8.00 -26.59
C PRO A 337 -0.22 8.24 -27.97
N GLY A 338 -1.29 9.03 -28.03
CA GLY A 338 -2.03 9.34 -29.25
C GLY A 338 -3.04 8.28 -29.68
N LYS A 339 -3.01 7.06 -29.11
CA LYS A 339 -3.81 5.91 -29.58
C LYS A 339 -4.61 5.26 -28.46
N PRO A 340 -5.73 5.87 -28.02
CA PRO A 340 -6.56 5.31 -26.95
C PRO A 340 -7.14 3.93 -27.32
N GLU A 341 -7.50 3.71 -28.58
CA GLU A 341 -7.97 2.42 -29.08
C GLU A 341 -6.94 1.27 -28.96
N ASP A 342 -5.64 1.59 -29.05
CA ASP A 342 -4.55 0.63 -28.90
C ASP A 342 -4.11 0.45 -27.44
N SER A 343 -4.70 1.24 -26.52
CA SER A 343 -4.25 1.34 -25.13
C SER A 343 -4.90 0.29 -24.22
N MET A 344 -4.07 -0.45 -23.46
CA MET A 344 -4.54 -1.51 -22.56
C MET A 344 -5.52 -0.99 -21.51
N VAL A 345 -5.21 0.16 -20.88
CA VAL A 345 -6.06 0.76 -19.85
C VAL A 345 -7.46 1.06 -20.39
N VAL A 346 -7.58 1.57 -21.62
CA VAL A 346 -8.86 1.87 -22.27
C VAL A 346 -9.64 0.58 -22.55
N ARG A 347 -8.96 -0.46 -23.03
CA ARG A 347 -9.57 -1.78 -23.27
C ARG A 347 -10.15 -2.37 -21.98
N LEU A 348 -9.42 -2.29 -20.87
CA LEU A 348 -9.83 -2.87 -19.59
C LEU A 348 -10.96 -2.08 -18.91
N ILE A 349 -10.97 -0.74 -18.98
CA ILE A 349 -12.04 0.07 -18.40
C ILE A 349 -13.35 0.00 -19.20
N LYS A 350 -13.27 -0.33 -20.51
CA LYS A 350 -14.43 -0.56 -21.39
C LYS A 350 -14.92 -2.01 -21.40
N ALA A 351 -14.12 -2.96 -20.92
CA ALA A 351 -14.47 -4.37 -20.96
C ALA A 351 -15.71 -4.70 -20.10
N THR A 352 -16.28 -5.87 -20.35
CA THR A 352 -17.42 -6.41 -19.60
C THR A 352 -17.07 -7.77 -18.99
N GLY A 353 -17.68 -8.11 -17.85
CA GLY A 353 -17.46 -9.41 -17.19
C GLY A 353 -16.11 -9.51 -16.46
N ASN A 354 -15.56 -10.73 -16.37
CA ASN A 354 -14.44 -11.07 -15.48
C ASN A 354 -13.09 -10.41 -15.82
N GLY A 355 -12.97 -9.75 -16.98
CA GLY A 355 -11.77 -9.00 -17.40
C GLY A 355 -11.89 -7.47 -17.28
N ARG A 356 -13.01 -6.95 -16.77
CA ARG A 356 -13.22 -5.50 -16.60
C ARG A 356 -12.46 -4.94 -15.41
N MET A 357 -11.97 -3.72 -15.55
CA MET A 357 -11.54 -2.87 -14.43
C MET A 357 -12.50 -1.70 -14.19
N PRO A 358 -12.82 -1.35 -12.92
CA PRO A 358 -12.46 -2.05 -11.68
C PRO A 358 -13.18 -3.40 -11.53
N ARG A 359 -12.46 -4.41 -11.03
CA ARG A 359 -12.96 -5.81 -10.94
C ARG A 359 -14.10 -5.97 -9.92
N ASN A 360 -13.96 -5.34 -8.75
CA ASN A 360 -14.90 -5.45 -7.63
C ASN A 360 -15.61 -4.12 -7.32
N GLY A 361 -15.74 -3.24 -8.31
CA GLY A 361 -16.35 -1.92 -8.15
C GLY A 361 -17.29 -1.57 -9.31
N PRO A 362 -18.06 -0.47 -9.19
CA PRO A 362 -18.87 0.02 -10.30
C PRO A 362 -17.98 0.37 -11.51
N PRO A 363 -18.50 0.22 -12.75
CA PRO A 363 -17.78 0.67 -13.94
C PRO A 363 -17.53 2.18 -13.87
N LEU A 364 -16.49 2.64 -14.58
CA LEU A 364 -16.32 4.07 -14.83
C LEU A 364 -17.52 4.60 -15.62
N THR A 365 -17.87 5.86 -15.37
CA THR A 365 -18.91 6.53 -16.17
C THR A 365 -18.39 6.81 -17.59
N GLY A 366 -19.30 6.99 -18.55
CA GLY A 366 -18.92 7.35 -19.92
C GLY A 366 -18.07 8.63 -19.99
N GLU A 367 -18.35 9.62 -19.13
CA GLU A 367 -17.56 10.84 -19.02
C GLU A 367 -16.13 10.56 -18.52
N GLN A 368 -15.97 9.71 -17.49
CA GLN A 368 -14.65 9.34 -16.97
C GLN A 368 -13.81 8.62 -18.02
N ILE A 369 -14.43 7.69 -18.76
CA ILE A 369 -13.76 6.97 -19.86
C ILE A 369 -13.36 7.98 -20.95
N THR A 370 -14.26 8.88 -21.34
CA THR A 370 -13.99 9.89 -22.38
C THR A 370 -12.81 10.79 -22.01
N LYS A 371 -12.70 11.21 -20.74
CA LYS A 371 -11.56 12.00 -20.25
C LYS A 371 -10.24 11.23 -20.38
N ILE A 372 -10.21 9.96 -19.94
CA ILE A 372 -9.01 9.11 -20.06
C ILE A 372 -8.63 8.90 -21.53
N GLU A 373 -9.60 8.65 -22.41
CA GLU A 373 -9.34 8.48 -23.84
C GLU A 373 -8.81 9.75 -24.50
N THR A 374 -9.39 10.90 -24.16
CA THR A 374 -8.96 12.20 -24.69
C THR A 374 -7.54 12.52 -24.21
N TRP A 375 -7.26 12.34 -22.92
CA TRP A 375 -5.93 12.52 -22.36
C TRP A 375 -4.86 11.63 -23.04
N ILE A 376 -5.18 10.35 -23.30
CA ILE A 376 -4.27 9.46 -24.05
C ILE A 376 -4.10 9.95 -25.49
N ARG A 377 -5.19 10.38 -26.15
CA ARG A 377 -5.16 10.94 -27.51
C ARG A 377 -4.28 12.20 -27.60
N GLU A 378 -4.23 12.99 -26.53
CA GLU A 378 -3.38 14.16 -26.38
C GLU A 378 -1.91 13.82 -26.01
N GLY A 379 -1.57 12.54 -25.95
CA GLY A 379 -0.22 12.04 -25.74
C GLY A 379 0.07 11.58 -24.32
N GLY A 380 -0.94 11.52 -23.44
CA GLY A 380 -0.76 11.04 -22.07
C GLY A 380 0.13 11.94 -21.22
N LYS A 381 -0.02 13.26 -21.39
CA LYS A 381 0.88 14.26 -20.80
C LYS A 381 0.66 14.45 -19.30
N PHE A 382 1.72 14.78 -18.59
CA PHE A 382 1.74 15.06 -17.15
C PHE A 382 1.83 16.56 -16.89
N ASP A 383 0.94 17.06 -16.04
CA ASP A 383 0.83 18.46 -15.64
C ASP A 383 1.03 18.67 -14.13
N GLY A 384 1.53 17.65 -13.41
CA GLY A 384 1.87 17.75 -12.00
C GLY A 384 3.31 18.24 -11.76
N ASP A 385 3.61 18.60 -10.51
CA ASP A 385 4.91 19.19 -10.15
C ASP A 385 6.07 18.17 -10.16
N SER A 386 5.78 16.92 -9.79
CA SER A 386 6.75 15.82 -9.84
C SER A 386 6.03 14.49 -10.09
N PRO A 387 6.49 13.68 -11.07
CA PRO A 387 5.88 12.40 -11.40
C PRO A 387 6.19 11.29 -10.38
N ASN A 388 7.26 11.46 -9.58
CA ASN A 388 7.73 10.47 -8.60
C ASN A 388 7.26 10.78 -7.17
N ASP A 389 7.16 12.06 -6.80
CA ASP A 389 7.08 12.45 -5.38
C ASP A 389 5.65 12.56 -4.85
N ASN A 390 4.65 12.42 -5.73
CA ASN A 390 3.26 12.62 -5.39
C ASN A 390 2.44 11.35 -5.56
N SER A 391 1.62 11.05 -4.55
CA SER A 391 0.57 10.07 -4.74
C SER A 391 -0.42 10.55 -5.80
N MET A 392 -1.13 9.62 -6.43
CA MET A 392 -2.12 9.94 -7.46
C MET A 392 -3.23 10.84 -6.90
N GLN A 393 -3.62 10.58 -5.65
CA GLN A 393 -4.56 11.43 -4.92
C GLN A 393 -3.97 12.83 -4.67
N ARG A 394 -2.72 12.93 -4.23
CA ARG A 394 -2.07 14.23 -3.97
C ARG A 394 -1.94 15.06 -5.25
N THR A 395 -1.64 14.41 -6.37
CA THR A 395 -1.57 15.05 -7.70
C THR A 395 -2.91 15.71 -8.05
N ASN A 396 -4.02 15.01 -7.85
CA ASN A 396 -5.35 15.56 -8.07
C ASN A 396 -5.68 16.72 -7.12
N GLN A 397 -5.39 16.55 -5.83
CA GLN A 397 -5.65 17.58 -4.82
C GLN A 397 -4.88 18.88 -5.11
N ILE A 398 -3.61 18.79 -5.52
CA ILE A 398 -2.81 19.95 -5.92
C ILE A 398 -3.43 20.65 -7.13
N ALA A 399 -3.78 19.88 -8.16
CA ALA A 399 -4.35 20.44 -9.38
C ALA A 399 -5.68 21.17 -9.09
N LEU A 400 -6.56 20.55 -8.30
CA LEU A 400 -7.82 21.14 -7.86
C LEU A 400 -7.59 22.44 -7.09
N ALA A 401 -6.70 22.43 -6.10
CA ALA A 401 -6.43 23.61 -5.28
C ALA A 401 -5.76 24.75 -6.05
N LYS A 402 -4.92 24.46 -7.05
CA LYS A 402 -4.34 25.45 -7.95
C LYS A 402 -5.42 26.14 -8.78
N LYS A 403 -6.35 25.37 -9.36
CA LYS A 403 -7.43 25.88 -10.21
C LYS A 403 -8.56 26.57 -9.43
N ALA A 404 -8.88 26.08 -8.23
CA ALA A 404 -9.98 26.62 -7.43
C ALA A 404 -9.72 28.06 -7.00
N THR A 405 -10.77 28.88 -6.95
CA THR A 405 -10.77 30.18 -6.26
C THR A 405 -10.73 29.98 -4.74
N HIS A 406 -10.57 31.07 -3.98
CA HIS A 406 -10.67 31.01 -2.53
C HIS A 406 -12.04 30.47 -2.10
N GLU A 407 -13.12 30.94 -2.72
CA GLU A 407 -14.50 30.61 -2.38
C GLU A 407 -14.83 29.16 -2.76
N GLN A 408 -14.37 28.69 -3.92
CA GLN A 408 -14.55 27.30 -4.33
C GLN A 408 -13.85 26.32 -3.40
N LEU A 409 -12.60 26.62 -3.00
CA LEU A 409 -11.87 25.77 -2.08
C LEU A 409 -12.49 25.80 -0.67
N ALA A 410 -13.04 26.95 -0.25
CA ALA A 410 -13.79 27.06 0.99
C ALA A 410 -15.07 26.22 0.97
N ALA A 411 -15.81 26.22 -0.14
CA ALA A 411 -17.00 25.38 -0.28
C ALA A 411 -16.66 23.89 -0.24
N MET A 412 -15.58 23.47 -0.92
CA MET A 412 -15.09 22.09 -0.88
C MET A 412 -14.71 21.66 0.53
N ARG A 413 -14.01 22.53 1.27
CA ARG A 413 -13.64 22.28 2.67
C ARG A 413 -14.84 22.26 3.60
N ALA A 414 -15.84 23.09 3.36
CA ALA A 414 -17.05 23.07 4.17
C ALA A 414 -17.77 21.72 4.07
N GLU A 415 -17.81 21.14 2.88
CA GLU A 415 -18.39 19.80 2.66
C GLU A 415 -17.54 18.70 3.33
N SER A 416 -16.22 18.67 3.10
CA SER A 416 -15.35 17.67 3.75
C SER A 416 -15.38 17.79 5.28
N SER A 417 -15.42 19.02 5.78
CA SER A 417 -15.44 19.28 7.22
C SER A 417 -16.73 18.83 7.87
N LYS A 418 -17.87 19.04 7.19
CA LYS A 418 -19.14 18.50 7.64
C LYS A 418 -19.11 16.97 7.69
N GLN A 419 -18.58 16.31 6.66
CA GLN A 419 -18.48 14.86 6.64
C GLN A 419 -17.60 14.32 7.75
N MET A 420 -16.45 14.96 8.01
CA MET A 420 -15.58 14.61 9.14
C MET A 420 -16.29 14.81 10.48
N TRP A 421 -17.03 15.91 10.65
CA TRP A 421 -17.79 16.14 11.87
C TRP A 421 -18.88 15.09 12.07
N ASP A 422 -19.68 14.81 11.05
CA ASP A 422 -20.77 13.83 11.14
C ASP A 422 -20.26 12.40 11.43
N LEU A 423 -19.09 12.04 10.88
CA LEU A 423 -18.44 10.74 11.12
C LEU A 423 -17.77 10.66 12.50
N GLY A 424 -17.11 11.74 12.92
CA GLY A 424 -16.35 11.78 14.15
C GLY A 424 -17.25 11.93 15.37
N MET A 425 -18.30 12.74 15.25
CA MET A 425 -19.19 13.14 16.34
C MET A 425 -20.67 12.77 16.07
N PRO A 426 -21.00 11.52 15.68
CA PRO A 426 -22.38 11.12 15.49
C PRO A 426 -23.07 11.19 16.85
N ASN A 427 -24.13 11.98 16.96
CA ASN A 427 -24.94 12.20 18.19
C ASN A 427 -24.42 13.26 19.19
N VAL A 428 -23.45 14.10 18.83
CA VAL A 428 -23.09 15.27 19.65
C VAL A 428 -23.86 16.50 19.19
N GLN A 429 -24.59 17.16 20.10
CA GLN A 429 -25.19 18.46 19.81
C GLN A 429 -24.07 19.44 19.48
N SER A 430 -24.10 19.98 18.27
CA SER A 430 -23.01 20.79 17.74
C SER A 430 -23.47 22.19 17.38
N ALA A 431 -22.58 23.14 17.57
CA ALA A 431 -22.69 24.46 16.99
C ALA A 431 -21.77 24.57 15.77
N LYS A 432 -22.16 25.46 14.84
CA LYS A 432 -21.38 25.81 13.66
C LYS A 432 -21.30 27.32 13.56
N VAL A 433 -20.10 27.86 13.38
CA VAL A 433 -19.88 29.29 13.15
C VAL A 433 -19.04 29.46 11.90
N ASP A 434 -19.46 30.35 11.00
CA ASP A 434 -18.74 30.69 9.77
C ASP A 434 -18.22 32.14 9.88
N SER A 435 -16.90 32.31 9.78
CA SER A 435 -16.21 33.60 9.78
C SER A 435 -15.40 33.78 8.50
N PRO A 436 -14.88 34.99 8.19
CA PRO A 436 -14.08 35.20 6.99
C PRO A 436 -12.87 34.27 6.87
N ASN A 437 -12.21 33.94 7.99
CA ASN A 437 -11.03 33.08 8.00
C ASN A 437 -11.34 31.62 8.33
N PHE A 438 -12.43 31.35 9.06
CA PHE A 438 -12.66 30.06 9.69
C PHE A 438 -14.05 29.51 9.44
N LEU A 439 -14.13 28.19 9.29
CA LEU A 439 -15.34 27.44 9.52
C LEU A 439 -15.17 26.63 10.81
N ALA A 440 -15.98 26.90 11.83
CA ALA A 440 -15.83 26.25 13.13
C ALA A 440 -16.98 25.31 13.43
N TYR A 441 -16.65 24.15 14.00
CA TYR A 441 -17.58 23.23 14.63
C TYR A 441 -17.19 23.05 16.09
N GLY A 442 -18.17 23.03 16.98
CA GLY A 442 -17.93 22.95 18.41
C GLY A 442 -18.86 21.96 19.12
N THR A 443 -18.36 21.33 20.18
CA THR A 443 -19.19 20.52 21.10
C THR A 443 -19.86 21.37 22.20
N MET A 444 -19.74 22.69 22.11
CA MET A 444 -20.41 23.68 22.95
C MET A 444 -21.56 24.40 22.20
N GLY A 445 -22.32 25.23 22.92
CA GLY A 445 -23.37 26.07 22.33
C GLY A 445 -22.82 27.17 21.41
N GLU A 446 -23.67 27.66 20.51
CA GLU A 446 -23.29 28.60 19.44
C GLU A 446 -22.69 29.92 19.97
N ALA A 447 -23.22 30.48 21.05
CA ALA A 447 -22.67 31.70 21.65
C ALA A 447 -21.22 31.50 22.13
N THR A 448 -20.94 30.41 22.84
CA THR A 448 -19.58 30.08 23.32
C THR A 448 -18.65 29.76 22.15
N LEU A 449 -19.13 29.05 21.13
CA LEU A 449 -18.35 28.80 19.93
C LEU A 449 -17.99 30.11 19.21
N GLN A 450 -18.92 31.06 19.12
CA GLN A 450 -18.70 32.36 18.51
C GLN A 450 -17.63 33.17 19.26
N GLU A 451 -17.60 33.11 20.59
CA GLU A 451 -16.55 33.72 21.41
C GLU A 451 -15.16 33.13 21.10
N HIS A 452 -15.05 31.80 21.01
CA HIS A 452 -13.80 31.14 20.66
C HIS A 452 -13.36 31.43 19.21
N VAL A 453 -14.30 31.57 18.27
CA VAL A 453 -13.98 32.01 16.90
C VAL A 453 -13.47 33.45 16.88
N ALA A 454 -14.06 34.35 17.68
CA ALA A 454 -13.53 35.71 17.82
C ALA A 454 -12.12 35.71 18.45
N GLU A 455 -11.83 34.78 19.36
CA GLU A 455 -10.48 34.58 19.88
C GLU A 455 -9.51 34.03 18.83
N ALA A 456 -9.98 33.16 17.93
CA ALA A 456 -9.21 32.67 16.79
C ALA A 456 -8.87 33.79 15.80
N ASP A 457 -9.80 34.71 15.54
CA ASP A 457 -9.52 35.89 14.70
C ASP A 457 -8.47 36.81 15.36
N LYS A 458 -8.51 37.03 16.68
CA LYS A 458 -7.44 37.75 17.40
C LYS A 458 -6.09 37.02 17.31
N ALA A 459 -6.09 35.70 17.40
CA ALA A 459 -4.88 34.90 17.20
C ALA A 459 -4.36 35.04 15.76
N ALA A 460 -5.24 35.02 14.76
CA ALA A 460 -4.90 35.21 13.36
C ALA A 460 -4.21 36.57 13.10
N ASP A 461 -4.68 37.65 13.72
CA ASP A 461 -4.04 38.97 13.61
C ASP A 461 -2.61 38.99 14.17
N LYS A 462 -2.40 38.32 15.30
CA LYS A 462 -1.05 38.13 15.87
C LYS A 462 -0.17 37.28 14.95
N VAL A 463 -0.71 36.20 14.38
CA VAL A 463 0.01 35.35 13.41
C VAL A 463 0.41 36.16 12.18
N ARG A 464 -0.51 36.96 11.62
CA ARG A 464 -0.23 37.85 10.48
C ARG A 464 0.92 38.80 10.78
N THR A 465 0.93 39.38 11.97
CA THR A 465 1.99 40.29 12.41
C THR A 465 3.33 39.56 12.55
N ILE A 466 3.35 38.41 13.23
CA ILE A 466 4.58 37.66 13.52
C ILE A 466 5.20 37.06 12.24
N LEU A 467 4.37 36.56 11.32
CA LEU A 467 4.81 35.93 10.07
C LEU A 467 4.81 36.90 8.88
N LYS A 468 4.56 38.20 9.10
CA LYS A 468 4.52 39.25 8.08
C LYS A 468 3.60 38.91 6.89
N ILE A 469 2.44 38.33 7.19
CA ILE A 469 1.44 37.95 6.19
C ILE A 469 0.68 39.23 5.76
N PRO A 470 0.63 39.57 4.45
CA PRO A 470 -0.12 40.72 3.98
C PRO A 470 -1.60 40.64 4.38
N ALA A 471 -2.19 41.76 4.79
CA ALA A 471 -3.61 41.81 5.16
C ALA A 471 -4.54 41.43 3.98
N SER A 472 -4.12 41.71 2.75
CA SER A 472 -4.83 41.34 1.53
C SER A 472 -4.74 39.85 1.18
N ALA A 473 -3.80 39.12 1.76
CA ALA A 473 -3.65 37.69 1.51
C ALA A 473 -4.56 36.88 2.44
N PRO A 474 -5.26 35.85 1.93
CA PRO A 474 -5.97 34.92 2.79
C PRO A 474 -4.97 34.21 3.72
N LEU A 475 -5.38 33.96 4.95
CA LEU A 475 -4.55 33.25 5.93
C LEU A 475 -4.24 31.84 5.45
N VAL A 476 -5.26 31.14 4.95
CA VAL A 476 -5.15 29.92 4.16
C VAL A 476 -6.14 30.07 3.00
N LYS A 477 -5.73 29.80 1.76
CA LYS A 477 -6.64 29.79 0.62
C LYS A 477 -7.74 28.77 0.90
N GLY A 478 -9.03 29.14 0.80
CA GLY A 478 -10.15 28.25 1.10
C GLY A 478 -10.57 28.17 2.56
N LYS A 479 -10.20 29.15 3.41
CA LYS A 479 -10.44 29.14 4.86
C LYS A 479 -9.78 27.96 5.58
N MET A 480 -9.79 27.99 6.90
CA MET A 480 -9.36 26.86 7.74
C MET A 480 -10.54 26.37 8.57
N THR A 481 -10.66 25.06 8.76
CA THR A 481 -11.66 24.50 9.66
C THR A 481 -11.12 24.43 11.08
N LEU A 482 -11.95 24.77 12.07
CA LEU A 482 -11.62 24.61 13.49
C LEU A 482 -12.62 23.65 14.13
N TYR A 483 -12.13 22.56 14.71
CA TYR A 483 -12.91 21.66 15.55
C TYR A 483 -12.59 21.92 17.01
N LEU A 484 -13.55 22.45 17.77
CA LEU A 484 -13.39 22.82 19.16
C LEU A 484 -14.16 21.87 20.07
N PHE A 485 -13.42 21.21 20.97
CA PHE A 485 -13.95 20.19 21.86
C PHE A 485 -13.89 20.68 23.30
N GLN A 486 -15.02 20.71 23.99
CA GLN A 486 -15.07 21.08 25.40
C GLN A 486 -14.47 19.98 26.29
N LYS A 487 -14.59 18.71 25.88
CA LYS A 487 -14.10 17.55 26.65
C LYS A 487 -12.92 16.88 25.94
N ARG A 488 -11.94 16.42 26.73
CA ARG A 488 -10.80 15.62 26.22
C ARG A 488 -11.26 14.35 25.50
N TYR A 489 -12.35 13.75 25.97
CA TYR A 489 -12.95 12.55 25.38
C TYR A 489 -13.35 12.81 23.93
N ASP A 490 -14.16 13.83 23.65
CA ASP A 490 -14.60 14.17 22.29
C ASP A 490 -13.41 14.46 21.37
N TYR A 491 -12.39 15.17 21.87
CA TYR A 491 -11.16 15.41 21.11
C TYR A 491 -10.39 14.10 20.80
N ALA A 492 -10.30 13.16 21.75
CA ALA A 492 -9.69 11.85 21.54
C ALA A 492 -10.47 11.01 20.52
N GLU A 493 -11.79 10.92 20.68
CA GLU A 493 -12.68 10.18 19.78
C GLU A 493 -12.63 10.72 18.36
N PHE A 494 -12.58 12.04 18.19
CA PHE A 494 -12.39 12.63 16.86
C PHE A 494 -11.07 12.17 16.22
N GLY A 495 -9.97 12.16 16.98
CA GLY A 495 -8.69 11.61 16.52
C GLY A 495 -8.76 10.14 16.12
N ASN A 496 -9.44 9.32 16.93
CA ASN A 496 -9.60 7.89 16.66
C ASN A 496 -10.44 7.64 15.40
N MET A 497 -11.56 8.35 15.26
CA MET A 497 -12.53 8.11 14.20
C MET A 497 -12.09 8.72 12.86
N ILE A 498 -11.56 9.94 12.87
CA ILE A 498 -11.19 10.68 11.67
C ILE A 498 -9.73 10.48 11.30
N GLU A 499 -8.83 10.52 12.28
CA GLU A 499 -7.38 10.41 12.02
C GLU A 499 -6.84 8.99 12.18
N ARG A 500 -7.67 8.05 12.65
CA ARG A 500 -7.31 6.63 12.85
C ARG A 500 -6.06 6.47 13.71
N ARG A 501 -5.93 7.29 14.75
CA ARG A 501 -4.81 7.23 15.69
C ARG A 501 -5.22 7.66 17.09
N ASP A 502 -4.57 7.05 18.07
CA ASP A 502 -4.66 7.49 19.46
C ASP A 502 -3.91 8.81 19.63
N LEU A 503 -4.62 9.83 20.12
CA LEU A 503 -4.02 11.13 20.42
C LEU A 503 -3.35 11.12 21.81
N PRO A 504 -2.07 11.49 21.94
CA PRO A 504 -1.38 11.49 23.23
C PRO A 504 -2.09 12.36 24.28
N ALA A 505 -2.10 11.91 25.53
CA ALA A 505 -2.93 12.48 26.59
C ALA A 505 -2.65 13.97 26.85
N ASP A 506 -1.40 14.39 26.68
CA ASP A 506 -0.87 15.73 26.88
C ASP A 506 -1.15 16.69 25.72
N TRP A 507 -1.57 16.18 24.55
CA TRP A 507 -1.93 17.02 23.42
C TRP A 507 -3.20 17.82 23.73
N LYS A 508 -3.11 19.14 23.58
CA LYS A 508 -4.24 20.07 23.72
C LYS A 508 -4.84 20.49 22.38
N GLY A 509 -4.09 20.30 21.31
CA GLY A 509 -4.58 20.51 19.95
C GLY A 509 -3.51 20.14 18.94
N HIS A 510 -3.92 20.01 17.70
CA HIS A 510 -3.02 19.76 16.58
C HIS A 510 -3.66 20.23 15.28
N TYR A 511 -2.87 20.25 14.23
CA TYR A 511 -3.31 20.65 12.91
C TYR A 511 -3.15 19.51 11.90
N ARG A 512 -3.94 19.60 10.84
CA ARG A 512 -3.80 18.80 9.64
C ARG A 512 -3.90 19.69 8.43
N TYR A 513 -2.95 19.48 7.53
CA TYR A 513 -2.94 20.13 6.25
C TYR A 513 -2.73 19.10 5.14
N ASN A 514 -3.64 19.14 4.18
CA ASN A 514 -3.40 18.71 2.82
C ASN A 514 -3.90 19.82 1.87
N VAL A 515 -3.61 19.72 0.58
CA VAL A 515 -3.88 20.86 -0.32
C VAL A 515 -5.38 21.16 -0.46
N THR A 516 -6.24 20.15 -0.25
CA THR A 516 -7.71 20.29 -0.29
C THR A 516 -8.35 20.50 1.09
N ASP A 517 -7.65 20.24 2.19
CA ASP A 517 -8.20 20.29 3.54
C ASP A 517 -7.20 20.86 4.53
N ALA A 518 -7.63 21.82 5.34
CA ALA A 518 -6.78 22.51 6.30
C ALA A 518 -7.61 22.72 7.56
N TYR A 519 -7.29 21.98 8.62
CA TYR A 519 -8.04 22.06 9.86
C TYR A 519 -7.16 22.03 11.12
N GLY A 520 -7.74 22.52 12.20
CA GLY A 520 -7.20 22.42 13.55
C GLY A 520 -8.20 21.73 14.48
N SER A 521 -7.72 20.74 15.24
CA SER A 521 -8.50 20.05 16.27
C SER A 521 -8.01 20.50 17.64
N ILE A 522 -8.91 21.04 18.45
CA ILE A 522 -8.56 21.82 19.64
C ILE A 522 -9.42 21.35 20.81
N GLN A 523 -8.76 20.84 21.85
CA GLN A 523 -9.37 20.83 23.17
C GLN A 523 -9.41 22.27 23.67
N VAL A 524 -10.58 22.76 24.09
CA VAL A 524 -10.70 24.06 24.75
C VAL A 524 -10.18 23.91 26.19
N PRO A 525 -9.38 24.86 26.72
CA PRO A 525 -8.89 24.76 28.08
C PRO A 525 -10.03 24.83 29.08
N THR A 526 -9.91 24.02 30.13
CA THR A 526 -10.67 24.18 31.37
C THR A 526 -9.85 25.07 32.30
N GLU A 527 -10.42 26.18 32.75
CA GLU A 527 -9.76 27.14 33.65
C GLU A 527 -8.43 27.68 33.07
N ASP A 528 -7.39 27.83 33.90
CA ASP A 528 -6.11 28.44 33.55
C ASP A 528 -5.04 27.42 33.12
N GLU A 529 -5.43 26.24 32.61
CA GLU A 529 -4.49 25.18 32.19
C GLU A 529 -3.47 25.65 31.13
N TYR A 530 -3.92 26.45 30.18
CA TYR A 530 -3.13 27.08 29.11
C TYR A 530 -3.94 28.18 28.42
N ASP A 531 -3.25 29.01 27.62
CA ASP A 531 -3.88 30.11 26.91
C ASP A 531 -4.42 29.61 25.54
N LEU A 532 -5.75 29.69 25.37
CA LEU A 532 -6.43 29.27 24.14
C LEU A 532 -5.97 30.12 22.93
N ASN A 533 -5.83 31.43 23.10
CA ASN A 533 -5.33 32.32 22.05
C ASN A 533 -3.94 31.89 21.56
N VAL A 534 -3.07 31.45 22.48
CA VAL A 534 -1.72 30.94 22.14
C VAL A 534 -1.79 29.60 21.39
N LEU A 535 -2.70 28.68 21.78
CA LEU A 535 -2.90 27.41 21.07
C LEU A 535 -3.47 27.62 19.67
N LEU A 536 -4.47 28.50 19.54
CA LEU A 536 -5.03 28.90 18.25
C LEU A 536 -3.94 29.50 17.37
N GLY A 537 -3.11 30.40 17.93
CA GLY A 537 -1.99 31.00 17.21
C GLY A 537 -0.98 29.98 16.69
N GLN A 538 -0.64 28.96 17.48
CA GLN A 538 0.19 27.83 17.05
C GLN A 538 -0.43 27.12 15.84
N ILE A 539 -1.67 26.65 15.96
CA ILE A 539 -2.36 25.83 14.95
C ILE A 539 -2.58 26.61 13.66
N ILE A 540 -2.99 27.87 13.78
CA ILE A 540 -3.18 28.78 12.65
C ILE A 540 -1.85 29.01 11.93
N ALA A 541 -0.76 29.28 12.66
CA ALA A 541 0.56 29.47 12.07
C ALA A 541 1.07 28.20 11.38
N SER A 542 0.94 27.03 12.03
CA SER A 542 1.34 25.75 11.44
C SER A 542 0.59 25.49 10.13
N ASN A 543 -0.74 25.65 10.10
CA ASN A 543 -1.54 25.48 8.88
C ASN A 543 -1.16 26.49 7.79
N HIS A 544 -0.97 27.77 8.16
CA HIS A 544 -0.53 28.79 7.20
C HIS A 544 0.79 28.40 6.54
N VAL A 545 1.79 28.02 7.33
CA VAL A 545 3.12 27.64 6.85
C VAL A 545 3.06 26.36 6.02
N ALA A 546 2.32 25.35 6.49
CA ALA A 546 2.10 24.11 5.76
C ALA A 546 1.44 24.34 4.39
N SER A 547 0.62 25.38 4.26
CA SER A 547 -0.05 25.72 3.00
C SER A 547 0.81 26.39 1.93
N GLN A 548 2.02 26.85 2.29
CA GLN A 548 2.92 27.50 1.34
C GLN A 548 3.59 26.48 0.41
N GLY A 549 4.17 26.95 -0.71
CA GLY A 549 4.89 26.10 -1.66
C GLY A 549 4.03 24.95 -2.21
N ASN A 550 2.75 25.19 -2.49
CA ASN A 550 1.80 24.14 -2.91
C ASN A 550 1.70 22.96 -1.93
N GLY A 551 1.91 23.20 -0.63
CA GLY A 551 1.81 22.16 0.39
C GLY A 551 3.04 21.26 0.50
N THR A 552 4.18 21.64 -0.07
CA THR A 552 5.43 20.84 0.03
C THR A 552 6.17 21.04 1.35
N VAL A 553 5.72 21.97 2.19
CA VAL A 553 6.38 22.26 3.47
C VAL A 553 6.22 21.06 4.42
N PRO A 554 7.30 20.49 4.96
CA PRO A 554 7.24 19.32 5.84
C PRO A 554 6.70 19.68 7.23
N GLU A 555 6.09 18.69 7.89
CA GLU A 555 5.42 18.86 9.18
C GLU A 555 6.36 19.40 10.27
N TRP A 556 7.60 18.91 10.35
CA TRP A 556 8.59 19.40 11.33
C TRP A 556 8.82 20.91 11.21
N PHE A 557 8.84 21.44 9.98
CA PHE A 557 9.08 22.86 9.75
C PHE A 557 7.84 23.68 10.10
N ALA A 558 6.67 23.28 9.61
CA ALA A 558 5.42 23.99 9.89
C ALA A 558 5.06 23.97 11.38
N GLU A 559 5.18 22.83 12.05
CA GLU A 559 4.95 22.71 13.50
C GLU A 559 6.00 23.49 14.31
N GLY A 560 7.27 23.42 13.91
CA GLY A 560 8.34 24.21 14.53
C GLY A 560 8.06 25.71 14.47
N VAL A 561 7.66 26.24 13.30
CA VAL A 561 7.26 27.65 13.15
C VAL A 561 6.03 27.97 14.00
N GLY A 562 5.01 27.11 14.01
CA GLY A 562 3.83 27.30 14.84
C GLY A 562 4.16 27.44 16.33
N ARG A 563 5.06 26.59 16.85
CA ARG A 563 5.53 26.68 18.25
C ARG A 563 6.36 27.94 18.52
N VAL A 564 7.16 28.40 17.55
CA VAL A 564 7.87 29.69 17.67
C VAL A 564 6.88 30.86 17.71
N VAL A 565 5.80 30.80 16.92
CA VAL A 565 4.74 31.81 16.98
C VAL A 565 4.07 31.81 18.35
N ALA A 566 3.71 30.63 18.89
CA ALA A 566 3.16 30.49 20.23
C ALA A 566 4.07 31.10 21.31
N SER A 567 5.38 30.81 21.26
CA SER A 567 6.34 31.35 22.24
C SER A 567 6.53 32.87 22.13
N ARG A 568 6.36 33.44 20.92
CA ARG A 568 6.35 34.90 20.70
C ARG A 568 5.06 35.55 21.19
N MET A 569 3.94 34.83 21.17
CA MET A 569 2.66 35.31 21.69
C MET A 569 2.64 35.32 23.23
N SER A 570 3.13 34.26 23.87
CA SER A 570 3.29 34.21 25.33
C SER A 570 4.40 33.25 25.75
N LYS A 571 5.45 33.79 26.35
CA LYS A 571 6.51 32.97 26.99
C LYS A 571 6.07 32.33 28.31
N LYS A 572 4.93 32.77 28.86
CA LYS A 572 4.38 32.30 30.14
C LYS A 572 3.36 31.18 29.97
N ASP A 573 2.95 30.87 28.73
CA ASP A 573 2.05 29.74 28.49
C ASP A 573 2.71 28.45 29.01
N PRO A 574 2.03 27.65 29.85
CA PRO A 574 2.61 26.45 30.45
C PRO A 574 3.19 25.47 29.43
N ARG A 575 2.64 25.38 28.22
CA ARG A 575 3.14 24.50 27.15
C ARG A 575 4.47 25.02 26.59
N VAL A 576 4.59 26.33 26.40
CA VAL A 576 5.84 26.97 25.94
C VAL A 576 6.95 26.74 26.96
N VAL A 577 6.65 26.93 28.25
CA VAL A 577 7.59 26.66 29.36
C VAL A 577 8.00 25.19 29.37
N ALA A 578 7.05 24.26 29.20
CA ALA A 578 7.32 22.83 29.14
C ALA A 578 8.26 22.48 27.97
N TRP A 579 8.02 23.03 26.77
CA TRP A 579 8.89 22.78 25.62
C TRP A 579 10.30 23.32 25.85
N ASP A 580 10.44 24.56 26.36
CA ASP A 580 11.75 25.15 26.65
C ASP A 580 12.55 24.27 27.65
N ASN A 581 11.87 23.69 28.66
CA ASN A 581 12.49 22.76 29.61
C ASN A 581 12.83 21.37 29.02
N GLN A 582 12.18 20.97 27.93
CA GLN A 582 12.38 19.67 27.27
C GLN A 582 13.45 19.72 26.17
N ILE A 583 13.97 20.89 25.79
CA ILE A 583 14.92 21.02 24.67
C ILE A 583 16.14 20.12 24.86
N GLU A 584 16.76 20.14 26.05
CA GLU A 584 17.99 19.38 26.31
C GLU A 584 17.76 17.87 26.20
N SER A 585 16.69 17.35 26.81
CA SER A 585 16.36 15.92 26.75
C SER A 585 15.93 15.48 25.35
N ALA A 586 15.18 16.31 24.62
CA ALA A 586 14.79 16.04 23.25
C ALA A 586 16.00 16.02 22.31
N LEU A 587 16.94 16.96 22.46
CA LEU A 587 18.21 16.95 21.70
C LEU A 587 19.04 15.71 22.01
N GLY A 588 19.12 15.30 23.30
CA GLY A 588 19.84 14.10 23.72
C GLY A 588 19.25 12.79 23.21
N SER A 589 18.00 12.79 22.74
CA SER A 589 17.36 11.61 22.14
C SER A 589 17.76 11.36 20.68
N MET A 590 18.40 12.33 20.03
CA MET A 590 18.85 12.21 18.64
C MET A 590 20.13 11.38 18.53
N SER A 591 20.12 10.38 17.66
CA SER A 591 21.32 9.63 17.26
C SER A 591 22.10 10.37 16.17
N LYS A 592 21.41 11.10 15.30
CA LYS A 592 21.99 12.00 14.29
C LYS A 592 21.37 13.39 14.39
N PRO A 593 22.12 14.46 14.07
CA PRO A 593 21.62 15.83 14.14
C PRO A 593 20.36 16.12 13.32
N ASP A 594 20.06 15.31 12.31
CA ASP A 594 18.94 15.49 11.40
C ASP A 594 17.77 14.52 11.66
N ASP A 595 17.75 13.82 12.80
CA ASP A 595 16.73 12.79 13.08
C ASP A 595 15.30 13.35 13.08
N PHE A 596 15.09 14.58 13.54
CA PHE A 596 13.77 15.24 13.48
C PHE A 596 13.36 15.63 12.04
N VAL A 597 14.33 15.94 11.17
CA VAL A 597 14.10 16.23 9.74
C VAL A 597 13.75 14.93 9.00
N MET A 598 14.42 13.84 9.37
CA MET A 598 14.33 12.52 8.74
C MET A 598 13.26 11.62 9.36
N ASN A 599 12.40 12.16 10.22
CA ASN A 599 11.31 11.45 10.89
C ASN A 599 11.76 10.19 11.66
N ARG A 600 12.89 10.29 12.38
CA ARG A 600 13.47 9.21 13.20
C ARG A 600 13.24 9.39 14.71
N LEU A 601 12.50 10.42 15.10
CA LEU A 601 12.10 10.69 16.49
C LEU A 601 10.61 10.44 16.70
N SER A 602 10.18 10.28 17.96
CA SER A 602 8.75 10.36 18.26
C SER A 602 8.20 11.74 17.88
N PRO A 603 6.91 11.88 17.51
CA PRO A 603 6.33 13.17 17.18
C PRO A 603 6.53 14.25 18.26
N GLU A 604 6.47 13.85 19.53
CA GLU A 604 6.64 14.72 20.69
C GLU A 604 8.07 15.25 20.75
N GLN A 605 9.07 14.36 20.63
CA GLN A 605 10.49 14.74 20.60
C GLN A 605 10.81 15.58 19.36
N ALA A 606 10.35 15.16 18.18
CA ALA A 606 10.55 15.86 16.92
C ALA A 606 10.02 17.29 16.99
N SER A 607 8.84 17.48 17.56
CA SER A 607 8.21 18.80 17.67
C SER A 607 8.95 19.77 18.60
N VAL A 608 9.55 19.28 19.69
CA VAL A 608 10.38 20.08 20.61
C VAL A 608 11.72 20.45 19.96
N VAL A 609 12.39 19.50 19.30
CA VAL A 609 13.63 19.78 18.56
C VAL A 609 13.38 20.76 17.41
N SER A 610 12.28 20.56 16.66
CA SER A 610 11.87 21.46 15.59
C SER A 610 11.62 22.87 16.10
N TYR A 611 10.92 23.01 17.23
CA TYR A 611 10.72 24.30 17.89
C TYR A 611 12.05 24.98 18.22
N ALA A 612 13.00 24.28 18.85
CA ALA A 612 14.32 24.83 19.17
C ALA A 612 15.10 25.25 17.91
N PHE A 613 15.11 24.41 16.88
CA PHE A 613 15.77 24.66 15.61
C PHE A 613 15.18 25.88 14.87
N LEU A 614 13.85 25.95 14.76
CA LEU A 614 13.17 27.06 14.10
C LEU A 614 13.29 28.36 14.91
N LYS A 615 13.35 28.29 16.25
CA LYS A 615 13.62 29.45 17.10
C LYS A 615 14.97 30.09 16.76
N ALA A 616 16.01 29.27 16.51
CA ALA A 616 17.32 29.72 16.08
C ALA A 616 17.31 30.26 14.63
N ILE A 617 16.69 29.52 13.70
CA ILE A 617 16.63 29.91 12.27
C ILE A 617 15.84 31.19 12.05
N MET A 618 14.69 31.34 12.68
CA MET A 618 13.87 32.54 12.56
C MET A 618 14.52 33.77 13.20
N GLY A 619 15.59 33.60 13.99
CA GLY A 619 16.47 34.67 14.43
C GLY A 619 17.38 35.21 13.31
N ARG A 620 17.68 34.40 12.29
CA ARG A 620 18.46 34.76 11.08
C ARG A 620 17.56 35.37 10.01
N GLY A 621 16.86 36.46 10.37
CA GLY A 621 15.68 36.98 9.67
C GLY A 621 15.74 37.05 8.14
N ASN A 622 16.86 37.45 7.54
CA ASN A 622 16.97 37.60 6.08
C ASN A 622 16.79 36.29 5.30
N SER A 623 17.38 35.18 5.75
CA SER A 623 17.27 33.88 5.06
C SER A 623 15.87 33.28 5.22
N TYR A 624 15.32 33.34 6.45
CA TYR A 624 13.96 32.86 6.69
C TYR A 624 12.92 33.64 5.86
N ASP A 625 13.01 34.98 5.84
CA ASP A 625 12.11 35.82 5.06
C ASP A 625 12.25 35.53 3.55
N ALA A 626 13.46 35.34 3.04
CA ALA A 626 13.71 34.96 1.65
C ALA A 626 13.08 33.60 1.29
N MET A 627 13.22 32.61 2.17
CA MET A 627 12.59 31.29 2.00
C MET A 627 11.07 31.39 1.96
N MET A 628 10.46 32.08 2.92
CA MET A 628 9.01 32.25 2.99
C MET A 628 8.45 33.07 1.83
N ASN A 629 9.21 34.02 1.29
CA ASN A 629 8.86 34.72 0.04
C ASN A 629 8.87 33.75 -1.15
N SER A 630 9.91 32.91 -1.28
CA SER A 630 10.02 31.91 -2.34
C SER A 630 8.87 30.90 -2.31
N LEU A 631 8.55 30.39 -1.12
CA LEU A 631 7.41 29.49 -0.89
C LEU A 631 6.06 30.11 -1.26
N ARG A 632 5.84 31.39 -0.90
CA ARG A 632 4.63 32.14 -1.28
C ARG A 632 4.47 32.29 -2.79
N ASN A 633 5.58 32.33 -3.52
CA ASN A 633 5.61 32.37 -4.97
C ASN A 633 5.52 30.98 -5.63
N GLY A 634 5.26 29.93 -4.85
CA GLY A 634 4.99 28.58 -5.35
C GLY A 634 6.22 27.69 -5.53
N ALA A 635 7.40 28.12 -5.08
CA ALA A 635 8.58 27.25 -5.08
C ALA A 635 8.39 26.05 -4.15
N ASN A 636 8.97 24.90 -4.52
CA ASN A 636 9.04 23.74 -3.65
C ASN A 636 9.90 24.05 -2.40
N PHE A 637 9.56 23.45 -1.27
CA PHE A 637 10.29 23.60 0.00
C PHE A 637 11.79 23.39 -0.11
N ASP A 638 12.26 22.30 -0.71
CA ASP A 638 13.70 22.00 -0.77
C ASP A 638 14.45 23.03 -1.60
N GLN A 639 13.85 23.48 -2.71
CA GLN A 639 14.40 24.52 -3.56
C GLN A 639 14.44 25.87 -2.84
N ALA A 640 13.34 26.25 -2.16
CA ALA A 640 13.25 27.48 -1.40
C ALA A 640 14.23 27.50 -0.24
N PHE A 641 14.37 26.37 0.46
CA PHE A 641 15.29 26.21 1.59
C PHE A 641 16.75 26.28 1.12
N GLN A 642 17.12 25.49 0.11
CA GLN A 642 18.49 25.50 -0.45
C GLN A 642 18.87 26.88 -0.98
N SER A 643 17.95 27.58 -1.66
CA SER A 643 18.21 28.92 -2.19
C SER A 643 18.42 29.95 -1.08
N ALA A 644 17.70 29.83 0.03
CA ALA A 644 17.74 30.80 1.13
C ALA A 644 18.89 30.57 2.12
N PHE A 645 19.26 29.32 2.35
CA PHE A 645 20.26 28.92 3.35
C PHE A 645 21.56 28.40 2.75
N ASN A 646 21.62 28.16 1.44
CA ASN A 646 22.74 27.52 0.74
C ASN A 646 23.13 26.15 1.34
N MET A 647 22.18 25.48 1.98
CA MET A 647 22.33 24.19 2.66
C MET A 647 21.00 23.44 2.57
N THR A 648 21.07 22.11 2.60
CA THR A 648 19.88 21.28 2.81
C THR A 648 19.41 21.37 4.26
N PRO A 649 18.16 21.00 4.57
CA PRO A 649 17.69 20.94 5.96
C PRO A 649 18.59 20.10 6.88
N SER A 650 19.04 18.93 6.43
CA SER A 650 19.95 18.07 7.21
C SER A 650 21.32 18.71 7.43
N GLN A 651 21.87 19.40 6.43
CA GLN A 651 23.16 20.11 6.57
C GLN A 651 23.05 21.25 7.58
N LEU A 652 21.96 22.03 7.52
CA LEU A 652 21.74 23.12 8.46
C LEU A 652 21.47 22.61 9.88
N ALA A 653 20.71 21.51 10.03
CA ALA A 653 20.50 20.85 11.31
C ALA A 653 21.82 20.37 11.93
N ALA A 654 22.70 19.74 11.14
CA ALA A 654 24.03 19.34 11.60
C ALA A 654 24.89 20.53 12.05
N ALA A 655 24.90 21.63 11.28
CA ALA A 655 25.62 22.84 11.64
C ALA A 655 25.08 23.48 12.93
N TRP A 656 23.75 23.49 13.11
CA TRP A 656 23.11 24.01 14.31
C TRP A 656 23.45 23.19 15.55
N VAL A 657 23.34 21.86 15.49
CA VAL A 657 23.73 20.98 16.61
C VAL A 657 25.22 21.14 16.95
N ALA A 658 26.10 21.21 15.94
CA ALA A 658 27.53 21.44 16.14
C ALA A 658 27.85 22.79 16.82
N SER A 659 26.98 23.79 16.68
CA SER A 659 27.10 25.08 17.37
C SER A 659 26.61 25.08 18.82
N GLY A 660 26.26 23.90 19.36
CA GLY A 660 25.67 23.75 20.69
C GLY A 660 24.18 24.06 20.73
N ALA A 661 23.47 23.85 19.61
CA ALA A 661 22.05 24.14 19.44
C ALA A 661 21.65 25.60 19.74
N ARG A 662 22.56 26.54 19.43
CA ARG A 662 22.38 27.99 19.66
C ARG A 662 21.81 28.73 18.44
#